data_AF-A0A7C2R506-F1
#
_entry.id   AF-A0A7C2R506-F1
#
_cell.length_a   1.000
_cell.length_b   1.000
_cell.length_c   1.000
_cell.angle_alpha   90.00
_cell.angle_beta   90.00
_cell.angle_gamma   90.00
#
_symmetry.space_group_name_H-M   'P 1'
#
loop_
_entity.id
_entity.type
_entity.pdbx_description
1 polymer ?
#
loop_
_entity_poly.entity_id
_entity_poly.type
_entity_poly.pdbx_seq_one_letter_code
_entity_poly.pdbx_strand_id
1 'polypeptide(L)'
;MESYFRSLEEGVKRAYSIALKARSRGFDPELEPEIPFAKDMAERVEGLVGPKGVAPRIRELVEEMSNEEAAIKIAGEIVKGKFGKFDDNEKTAEQALRTSLALITEGIVAAPLEGIVKVRIKKNSDGTNYLAIYFAGPIRSAGGSAQALAVLVGDAIRVGLGLNSYKPTDDEIERFVEEVDLYNTEAARLQYHPEPQDIRKAVKNIPVEITGEPTEKVEVSGYRNLERIETNSLRGGAVLVLAEGVLQKVGKILKYVNKLGFESWEWLGEFAASRVTDDSEEKDVKIEPSFKYIKELVAGRPVLSHPSEKGGFRLRYGRSRNSGFAAMSMHPATMVLTDDFIAIGTQLKTERPGKGTAVTPCDAIDGPIVRLKDGSVLRIESYSQALKIREDVDEILFMGDILVNYGDFLENNHILIPAGYCEEWWVQELEREKKSKYTEYLDIENIPDEEIAIRISEELGIPIHPRYTYFYHDLTLEEMKLLYDMLKKGEVRDEKLYIPLQEKHLLEFIGVPHRIEDGYIVLQEFKSLLYCFGLVNGNFEEAYSRVESTMELVNSFGIKVMEKAPSYIGLRMGRPEKAKERKMSPAVNVLFPIGRNGGKTREVEKATRKGKIKIEVVYRYCESCSKVGITTLCQRCGEPTVFKRKCQSCGYTGDISESTCPKCSSRLNLYSERDIDIKILYERAKARVGSSGREVVKGIIGMTSLYKIPEPIEKGLLRAKHGVYVFKDGTIRFDSTDIPLTHFRPREVMVSLEILKMLGYD
;
A
#
# COMPACT_ATOMS: atom_id res chain seq x y z
N MET A 1 2.49 10.87 27.09
CA MET A 1 3.18 10.52 25.82
C MET A 1 4.70 10.45 25.97
N GLU A 2 5.38 11.45 26.56
CA GLU A 2 6.85 11.38 26.77
C GLU A 2 7.31 10.17 27.59
N SER A 3 6.59 9.84 28.67
CA SER A 3 6.86 8.66 29.51
C SER A 3 6.82 7.36 28.67
N TYR A 4 5.85 7.24 27.76
CA TYR A 4 5.73 6.12 26.83
C TYR A 4 6.97 6.01 25.93
N PHE A 5 7.36 7.08 25.24
CA PHE A 5 8.56 7.07 24.38
C PHE A 5 9.85 6.78 25.16
N ARG A 6 9.98 7.31 26.38
CA ARG A 6 11.12 7.01 27.26
C ARG A 6 11.18 5.52 27.59
N SER A 7 10.04 4.91 27.92
CA SER A 7 9.97 3.47 28.24
C SER A 7 10.39 2.59 27.04
N LEU A 8 10.00 2.97 25.82
CA LEU A 8 10.42 2.31 24.59
C LEU A 8 11.91 2.49 24.33
N GLU A 9 12.42 3.72 24.45
CA GLU A 9 13.84 4.03 24.25
C GLU A 9 14.72 3.23 25.23
N GLU A 10 14.32 3.12 26.49
CA GLU A 10 14.99 2.29 27.48
C GLU A 10 14.94 0.79 27.10
N GLY A 11 13.79 0.30 26.64
CA GLY A 11 13.65 -1.06 26.12
C GLY A 11 14.59 -1.36 24.95
N VAL A 12 14.67 -0.45 23.98
CA VAL A 12 15.55 -0.57 22.82
C VAL A 12 17.02 -0.50 23.26
N LYS A 13 17.41 0.43 24.15
CA LYS A 13 18.77 0.50 24.69
C LYS A 13 19.18 -0.77 25.42
N ARG A 14 18.27 -1.38 26.20
CA ARG A 14 18.50 -2.68 26.83
C ARG A 14 18.78 -3.76 25.78
N ALA A 15 17.93 -3.88 24.76
CA ALA A 15 18.12 -4.85 23.69
C ALA A 15 19.44 -4.62 22.92
N TYR A 16 19.76 -3.36 22.59
CA TYR A 16 21.00 -2.98 21.91
C TYR A 16 22.24 -3.33 22.73
N SER A 17 22.20 -3.13 24.05
CA SER A 17 23.31 -3.48 24.95
C SER A 17 23.60 -5.00 24.95
N ILE A 18 22.56 -5.83 24.85
CA ILE A 18 22.70 -7.29 24.74
C ILE A 18 23.32 -7.63 23.39
N ALA A 19 22.85 -7.00 22.30
CA ALA A 19 23.40 -7.19 20.96
C ALA A 19 24.88 -6.80 20.88
N LEU A 20 25.27 -5.66 21.47
CA LEU A 20 26.65 -5.19 21.54
C LEU A 20 27.55 -6.21 22.26
N LYS A 21 27.12 -6.68 23.44
CA LYS A 21 27.85 -7.72 24.20
C LYS A 21 27.97 -9.03 23.44
N ALA A 22 26.98 -9.38 22.61
CA ALA A 22 27.02 -10.59 21.80
C ALA A 22 27.97 -10.42 20.60
N ARG A 23 27.87 -9.30 19.87
CA ARG A 23 28.68 -9.00 18.68
C ARG A 23 30.16 -8.83 19.01
N SER A 24 30.49 -8.21 20.15
CA SER A 24 31.88 -8.02 20.58
C SER A 24 32.65 -9.33 20.84
N ARG A 25 31.95 -10.47 20.95
CA ARG A 25 32.58 -11.80 21.04
C ARG A 25 33.14 -12.29 19.71
N GLY A 26 32.87 -11.61 18.60
CA GLY A 26 33.49 -11.86 17.29
C GLY A 26 33.06 -13.15 16.59
N PHE A 27 31.88 -13.67 16.90
CA PHE A 27 31.29 -14.82 16.20
C PHE A 27 30.52 -14.42 14.92
N ASP A 28 30.19 -13.14 14.77
CA ASP A 28 29.43 -12.58 13.67
C ASP A 28 30.33 -11.77 12.71
N PRO A 29 29.84 -11.38 11.51
CA PRO A 29 30.64 -10.64 10.52
C PRO A 29 31.24 -9.33 11.05
N GLU A 30 30.50 -8.63 11.93
CA GLU A 30 30.89 -7.37 12.55
C GLU A 30 30.91 -7.48 14.07
N LEU A 31 31.80 -6.69 14.70
CA LEU A 31 31.97 -6.61 16.17
C LEU A 31 30.92 -5.74 16.86
N GLU A 32 30.13 -5.00 16.10
CA GLU A 32 29.05 -4.14 16.56
C GLU A 32 27.72 -4.49 15.86
N PRO A 33 26.56 -4.10 16.43
CA PRO A 33 25.28 -4.23 15.75
C PRO A 33 25.24 -3.42 14.44
N GLU A 34 24.78 -4.05 13.37
CA GLU A 34 24.73 -3.47 12.02
C GLU A 34 23.42 -2.69 11.74
N ILE A 35 22.50 -2.63 12.70
CA ILE A 35 21.26 -1.85 12.60
C ILE A 35 21.39 -0.65 13.55
N PRO A 36 21.70 0.55 13.03
CA PRO A 36 21.90 1.72 13.88
C PRO A 36 20.58 2.16 14.52
N PHE A 37 20.68 2.71 15.73
CA PHE A 37 19.57 3.37 16.40
C PHE A 37 19.40 4.79 15.85
N ALA A 38 18.19 5.15 15.46
CA ALA A 38 17.81 6.50 15.04
C ALA A 38 16.51 6.90 15.74
N LYS A 39 16.47 8.09 16.34
CA LYS A 39 15.31 8.56 17.12
C LYS A 39 14.16 9.06 16.27
N ASP A 40 14.47 9.67 15.13
CA ASP A 40 13.50 10.30 14.24
C ASP A 40 13.89 10.13 12.78
N MET A 41 13.05 10.67 11.89
CA MET A 41 13.28 10.65 10.45
C MET A 41 14.60 11.34 10.07
N ALA A 42 14.94 12.45 10.70
CA ALA A 42 16.13 13.22 10.37
C ALA A 42 17.41 12.42 10.66
N GLU A 43 17.47 11.76 11.81
CA GLU A 43 18.55 10.83 12.16
C GLU A 43 18.57 9.59 11.28
N ARG A 44 17.41 9.08 10.84
CA ARG A 44 17.37 8.00 9.85
C ARG A 44 18.02 8.43 8.53
N VAL A 45 17.67 9.62 8.02
CA VAL A 45 18.27 10.15 6.78
C VAL A 45 19.77 10.31 6.93
N GLU A 46 20.24 10.95 8.00
CA GLU A 46 21.68 11.13 8.26
C GLU A 46 22.41 9.79 8.44
N GLY A 47 21.82 8.85 9.18
CA GLY A 47 22.42 7.54 9.42
C GLY A 47 22.44 6.63 8.19
N LEU A 48 21.44 6.75 7.30
CA LEU A 48 21.35 5.93 6.10
C LEU A 48 22.26 6.44 4.97
N VAL A 49 22.21 7.74 4.71
CA VAL A 49 22.88 8.31 3.53
C VAL A 49 23.75 9.52 3.85
N GLY A 50 23.62 10.13 5.03
CA GLY A 50 24.31 11.38 5.37
C GLY A 50 23.73 12.58 4.61
N PRO A 51 24.50 13.68 4.44
CA PRO A 51 25.84 13.89 5.01
C PRO A 51 25.79 14.18 6.51
N LYS A 52 26.94 14.07 7.18
CA LYS A 52 27.03 14.33 8.63
C LYS A 52 26.58 15.77 8.95
N GLY A 53 25.74 15.93 9.96
CA GLY A 53 25.17 17.21 10.39
C GLY A 53 23.93 17.65 9.62
N VAL A 54 23.36 16.81 8.74
CA VAL A 54 22.13 17.15 8.02
C VAL A 54 20.88 17.05 8.90
N ALA A 55 20.85 16.17 9.92
CA ALA A 55 19.64 15.95 10.70
C ALA A 55 19.11 17.20 11.43
N PRO A 56 19.92 18.03 12.11
CA PRO A 56 19.44 19.26 12.73
C PRO A 56 18.77 20.21 11.72
N ARG A 57 19.32 20.31 10.51
CA ARG A 57 18.77 21.17 9.46
C ARG A 57 17.47 20.61 8.88
N ILE A 58 17.37 19.28 8.73
CA ILE A 58 16.12 18.63 8.34
C ILE A 58 15.01 18.97 9.34
N ARG A 59 15.28 18.83 10.65
CA ARG A 59 14.29 19.15 11.71
C ARG A 59 13.76 20.58 11.60
N GLU A 60 14.66 21.55 11.45
CA GLU A 60 14.30 22.95 11.29
C GLU A 60 13.40 23.17 10.07
N LEU A 61 13.71 22.54 8.93
CA LEU A 61 12.92 22.73 7.72
C LEU A 61 11.54 22.07 7.80
N VAL A 62 11.43 20.87 8.36
CA VAL A 62 10.14 20.16 8.39
C VAL A 62 9.14 20.73 9.40
N GLU A 63 9.57 21.63 10.28
CA GLU A 63 8.67 22.44 11.10
C GLU A 63 7.95 23.53 10.27
N GLU A 64 8.58 23.99 9.18
CA GLU A 64 8.09 25.10 8.35
C GLU A 64 7.44 24.65 7.03
N MET A 65 7.81 23.47 6.51
CA MET A 65 7.40 23.00 5.18
C MET A 65 7.26 21.48 5.10
N SER A 66 6.68 20.99 4.00
CA SER A 66 6.56 19.55 3.76
C SER A 66 7.90 18.86 3.54
N ASN A 67 7.95 17.54 3.76
CA ASN A 67 9.16 16.73 3.53
C ASN A 67 9.70 16.88 2.10
N GLU A 68 8.83 16.96 1.11
CA GLU A 68 9.21 17.14 -0.29
C GLU A 68 9.87 18.52 -0.56
N GLU A 69 9.35 19.58 0.06
CA GLU A 69 9.92 20.93 -0.04
C GLU A 69 11.27 21.02 0.67
N ALA A 70 11.32 20.45 1.88
CA ALA A 70 12.56 20.36 2.65
C ALA A 70 13.62 19.57 1.88
N ALA A 71 13.26 18.49 1.18
CA ALA A 71 14.17 17.70 0.35
C ALA A 71 14.80 18.50 -0.80
N ILE A 72 14.03 19.34 -1.49
CA ILE A 72 14.56 20.19 -2.57
C ILE A 72 15.48 21.26 -1.99
N LYS A 73 15.13 21.87 -0.85
CA LYS A 73 15.95 22.88 -0.18
C LYS A 73 17.26 22.28 0.33
N ILE A 74 17.23 21.10 0.96
CA ILE A 74 18.41 20.36 1.42
C ILE A 74 19.34 20.01 0.25
N ALA A 75 18.81 19.55 -0.89
CA ALA A 75 19.63 19.32 -2.09
C ALA A 75 20.39 20.59 -2.50
N GLY A 76 19.72 21.73 -2.57
CA GLY A 76 20.35 23.01 -2.88
C GLY A 76 21.41 23.42 -1.85
N GLU A 77 21.20 23.13 -0.56
CA GLU A 77 22.17 23.42 0.50
C GLU A 77 23.42 22.52 0.45
N ILE A 78 23.24 21.24 0.09
CA ILE A 78 24.35 20.31 -0.16
C ILE A 78 25.17 20.77 -1.36
N VAL A 79 24.51 21.13 -2.46
CA VAL A 79 25.18 21.64 -3.68
C VAL A 79 25.97 22.92 -3.40
N LYS A 80 25.46 23.80 -2.52
CA LYS A 80 26.17 25.02 -2.08
C LYS A 80 27.30 24.75 -1.08
N GLY A 81 27.51 23.49 -0.67
CA GLY A 81 28.59 23.08 0.23
C GLY A 81 28.35 23.38 1.70
N LYS A 82 27.10 23.60 2.15
CA LYS A 82 26.80 23.89 3.57
C LYS A 82 27.19 22.77 4.54
N PHE A 83 27.25 21.52 4.05
CA PHE A 83 27.58 20.32 4.84
C PHE A 83 29.00 19.79 4.56
N GLY A 84 29.88 20.65 4.03
CA GLY A 84 31.20 20.28 3.55
C GLY A 84 31.25 20.11 2.04
N LYS A 85 32.47 20.05 1.50
CA LYS A 85 32.72 19.81 0.07
C LYS A 85 33.00 18.32 -0.16
N PHE A 86 32.45 17.78 -1.22
CA PHE A 86 32.75 16.43 -1.70
C PHE A 86 33.86 16.50 -2.75
N ASP A 87 34.44 15.35 -3.09
CA ASP A 87 35.61 15.28 -3.98
C ASP A 87 35.36 15.89 -5.37
N ASP A 88 34.13 15.76 -5.88
CA ASP A 88 33.72 16.30 -7.18
C ASP A 88 32.21 16.60 -7.24
N ASN A 89 31.78 17.19 -8.36
CA ASN A 89 30.38 17.54 -8.60
C ASN A 89 29.47 16.32 -8.75
N GLU A 90 29.98 15.17 -9.21
CA GLU A 90 29.18 13.94 -9.33
C GLU A 90 28.84 13.39 -7.94
N LYS A 91 29.83 13.32 -7.04
CA LYS A 91 29.61 12.91 -5.64
C LYS A 91 28.73 13.89 -4.89
N THR A 92 28.88 15.20 -5.16
CA THR A 92 27.99 16.22 -4.60
C THR A 92 26.54 16.01 -5.05
N ALA A 93 26.33 15.77 -6.35
CA ALA A 93 25.01 15.50 -6.91
C ALA A 93 24.42 14.19 -6.38
N GLU A 94 25.21 13.13 -6.30
CA GLU A 94 24.80 11.85 -5.76
C GLU A 94 24.40 11.96 -4.28
N GLN A 95 25.21 12.62 -3.46
CA GLN A 95 24.89 12.86 -2.05
C GLN A 95 23.59 13.66 -1.90
N ALA A 96 23.44 14.75 -2.64
CA ALA A 96 22.24 15.59 -2.61
C ALA A 96 21.00 14.75 -2.96
N LEU A 97 21.05 13.99 -4.07
CA LEU A 97 19.93 13.20 -4.55
C LEU A 97 19.55 12.08 -3.56
N ARG A 98 20.53 11.35 -3.01
CA ARG A 98 20.28 10.30 -2.01
C ARG A 98 19.66 10.87 -0.74
N THR A 99 20.17 12.00 -0.25
CA THR A 99 19.65 12.67 0.95
C THR A 99 18.21 13.13 0.75
N SER A 100 17.91 13.77 -0.38
CA SER A 100 16.57 14.22 -0.71
C SER A 100 15.59 13.07 -0.88
N LEU A 101 15.98 12.00 -1.59
CA LEU A 101 15.13 10.82 -1.75
C LEU A 101 14.89 10.12 -0.41
N ALA A 102 15.90 10.05 0.46
CA ALA A 102 15.73 9.53 1.81
C ALA A 102 14.76 10.37 2.63
N LEU A 103 14.81 11.70 2.52
CA LEU A 103 13.87 12.59 3.21
C LEU A 103 12.43 12.44 2.66
N ILE A 104 12.25 12.42 1.34
CA ILE A 104 10.95 12.20 0.68
C ILE A 104 10.32 10.86 1.11
N THR A 105 11.16 9.85 1.31
CA THR A 105 10.73 8.51 1.70
C THR A 105 10.93 8.24 3.19
N GLU A 106 11.09 9.28 4.01
CA GLU A 106 11.25 9.24 5.47
C GLU A 106 12.33 8.28 6.03
N GLY A 107 13.27 7.87 5.18
CA GLY A 107 14.28 6.87 5.48
C GLY A 107 13.72 5.48 5.75
N ILE A 108 12.52 5.15 5.24
CA ILE A 108 11.85 3.86 5.50
C ILE A 108 12.01 2.84 4.36
N VAL A 109 12.45 3.27 3.18
CA VAL A 109 12.65 2.38 2.02
C VAL A 109 14.12 2.30 1.61
N ALA A 110 14.50 1.22 0.94
CA ALA A 110 15.87 1.01 0.45
C ALA A 110 16.22 1.85 -0.80
N ALA A 111 15.25 2.53 -1.41
CA ALA A 111 15.42 3.25 -2.67
C ALA A 111 16.55 4.30 -2.68
N PRO A 112 16.81 5.08 -1.60
CA PRO A 112 17.96 5.98 -1.55
C PRO A 112 19.32 5.28 -1.62
N LEU A 113 19.39 4.00 -1.25
CA LEU A 113 20.61 3.19 -1.25
C LEU A 113 20.70 2.33 -2.52
N GLU A 114 19.67 1.55 -2.79
CA GLU A 114 19.65 0.54 -3.85
C GLU A 114 18.96 1.00 -5.14
N GLY A 115 18.11 2.04 -5.07
CA GLY A 115 17.35 2.54 -6.21
C GLY A 115 18.14 3.52 -7.07
N ILE A 116 19.07 4.29 -6.47
CA ILE A 116 20.03 5.15 -7.16
C ILE A 116 21.37 4.41 -7.21
N VAL A 117 21.83 4.05 -8.40
CA VAL A 117 23.11 3.35 -8.60
C VAL A 117 24.27 4.33 -8.51
N LYS A 118 24.19 5.41 -9.29
CA LYS A 118 25.21 6.46 -9.40
C LYS A 118 24.62 7.70 -10.08
N VAL A 119 25.29 8.84 -9.95
CA VAL A 119 25.01 10.06 -10.72
C VAL A 119 26.24 10.41 -11.54
N ARG A 120 26.05 10.84 -12.80
CA ARG A 120 27.13 11.23 -13.72
C ARG A 120 26.87 12.57 -14.39
N ILE A 121 27.94 13.25 -14.76
CA ILE A 121 27.90 14.43 -15.61
C ILE A 121 28.35 14.02 -17.01
N LYS A 122 27.45 14.09 -17.98
CA LYS A 122 27.66 13.69 -19.38
C LYS A 122 27.56 14.89 -20.31
N LYS A 123 27.89 14.69 -21.59
CA LYS A 123 27.90 15.75 -22.62
C LYS A 123 26.79 15.54 -23.64
N ASN A 124 26.07 16.63 -23.94
CA ASN A 124 25.14 16.72 -25.06
C ASN A 124 25.92 16.76 -26.39
N SER A 125 25.21 16.59 -27.51
CA SER A 125 25.80 16.70 -28.86
C SER A 125 26.38 18.08 -29.17
N ASP A 126 25.94 19.13 -28.46
CA ASP A 126 26.48 20.50 -28.56
C ASP A 126 27.69 20.74 -27.61
N GLY A 127 28.15 19.70 -26.91
CA GLY A 127 29.26 19.76 -25.97
C GLY A 127 28.92 20.27 -24.56
N THR A 128 27.68 20.70 -24.31
CA THR A 128 27.25 21.16 -22.98
C THR A 128 27.14 19.99 -22.00
N ASN A 129 27.49 20.24 -20.73
CA ASN A 129 27.39 19.23 -19.67
C ASN A 129 25.96 19.17 -19.10
N TYR A 130 25.43 17.97 -18.87
CA TYR A 130 24.13 17.71 -18.23
C TYR A 130 24.24 16.62 -17.17
N LEU A 131 23.20 16.46 -16.35
CA LEU A 131 23.13 15.45 -15.28
C LEU A 131 22.40 14.17 -15.73
N ALA A 132 23.02 13.02 -15.45
CA ALA A 132 22.46 11.70 -15.72
C ALA A 132 22.31 10.89 -14.43
N ILE A 133 21.13 10.33 -14.21
CA ILE A 133 20.78 9.58 -12.99
C ILE A 133 20.57 8.11 -13.35
N TYR A 134 21.36 7.22 -12.75
CA TYR A 134 21.26 5.78 -12.98
C TYR A 134 20.35 5.16 -11.93
N PHE A 135 19.16 4.75 -12.35
CA PHE A 135 18.20 4.05 -11.52
C PHE A 135 18.34 2.53 -11.65
N ALA A 136 17.99 1.80 -10.59
CA ALA A 136 17.87 0.35 -10.58
C ALA A 136 16.45 -0.09 -10.19
N GLY A 137 16.11 -1.36 -10.45
CA GLY A 137 14.79 -1.93 -10.16
C GLY A 137 14.24 -1.70 -8.74
N PRO A 138 15.06 -1.70 -7.67
CA PRO A 138 14.61 -1.37 -6.31
C PRO A 138 13.95 0.01 -6.17
N ILE A 139 14.14 0.95 -7.11
CA ILE A 139 13.43 2.23 -7.13
C ILE A 139 11.90 2.06 -7.14
N ARG A 140 11.38 0.91 -7.58
CA ARG A 140 9.94 0.61 -7.54
C ARG A 140 9.36 0.66 -6.13
N SER A 141 10.14 0.31 -5.11
CA SER A 141 9.67 0.31 -3.71
C SER A 141 9.50 1.70 -3.12
N ALA A 142 10.07 2.74 -3.74
CA ALA A 142 9.86 4.13 -3.31
C ALA A 142 8.44 4.63 -3.61
N GLY A 143 7.75 3.98 -4.56
CA GLY A 143 6.50 4.45 -5.12
C GLY A 143 6.70 5.55 -6.17
N GLY A 144 5.69 5.71 -7.05
CA GLY A 144 5.76 6.63 -8.18
C GLY A 144 6.01 8.09 -7.80
N SER A 145 5.47 8.55 -6.66
CA SER A 145 5.65 9.94 -6.23
C SER A 145 7.10 10.26 -5.88
N ALA A 146 7.78 9.35 -5.15
CA ALA A 146 9.19 9.52 -4.82
C ALA A 146 10.09 9.38 -6.05
N GLN A 147 9.76 8.48 -6.99
CA GLN A 147 10.44 8.36 -8.28
C GLN A 147 10.40 9.68 -9.05
N ALA A 148 9.21 10.27 -9.19
CA ALA A 148 9.04 11.52 -9.90
C ALA A 148 9.79 12.68 -9.23
N LEU A 149 9.69 12.79 -7.91
CA LEU A 149 10.39 13.81 -7.15
C LEU A 149 11.91 13.65 -7.21
N ALA A 150 12.44 12.43 -7.35
CA ALA A 150 13.87 12.23 -7.59
C ALA A 150 14.33 12.88 -8.90
N VAL A 151 13.51 12.84 -9.96
CA VAL A 151 13.80 13.51 -11.24
C VAL A 151 13.74 15.04 -11.07
N LEU A 152 12.73 15.56 -10.36
CA LEU A 152 12.60 16.99 -10.08
C LEU A 152 13.76 17.52 -9.22
N VAL A 153 14.17 16.77 -8.19
CA VAL A 153 15.35 17.08 -7.37
C VAL A 153 16.62 17.04 -8.23
N GLY A 154 16.73 16.08 -9.14
CA GLY A 154 17.82 16.03 -10.12
C GLY A 154 17.94 17.31 -10.93
N ASP A 155 16.80 17.87 -11.36
CA ASP A 155 16.75 19.16 -12.05
C ASP A 155 17.18 20.33 -11.14
N ALA A 156 16.75 20.36 -9.89
CA ALA A 156 17.21 21.37 -8.93
C ALA A 156 18.75 21.29 -8.70
N ILE A 157 19.29 20.07 -8.60
CA ILE A 157 20.72 19.83 -8.43
C ILE A 157 21.51 20.29 -9.67
N ARG A 158 21.06 19.95 -10.88
CA ARG A 158 21.77 20.31 -12.11
C ARG A 158 21.81 21.82 -12.31
N VAL A 159 20.72 22.52 -12.00
CA VAL A 159 20.69 24.00 -11.98
C VAL A 159 21.67 24.54 -10.94
N GLY A 160 21.67 24.01 -9.71
CA GLY A 160 22.58 24.45 -8.65
C GLY A 160 24.06 24.24 -8.96
N LEU A 161 24.39 23.24 -9.78
CA LEU A 161 25.75 22.97 -10.27
C LEU A 161 26.11 23.71 -11.56
N GLY A 162 25.21 24.50 -12.13
CA GLY A 162 25.43 25.23 -13.39
C GLY A 162 25.47 24.33 -14.63
N LEU A 163 24.78 23.19 -14.61
CA LEU A 163 24.69 22.26 -15.73
C LEU A 163 23.52 22.60 -16.66
N ASN A 164 23.68 22.29 -17.95
CA ASN A 164 22.66 22.50 -18.97
C ASN A 164 21.58 21.40 -18.92
N SER A 165 20.46 21.64 -19.60
CA SER A 165 19.41 20.62 -19.74
C SER A 165 19.89 19.47 -20.63
N TYR A 166 19.44 18.26 -20.33
CA TYR A 166 19.60 17.10 -21.21
C TYR A 166 18.90 17.33 -22.55
N LYS A 167 19.60 17.03 -23.64
CA LYS A 167 19.10 17.13 -25.02
C LYS A 167 19.16 15.74 -25.67
N PRO A 168 18.07 14.96 -25.60
CA PRO A 168 18.06 13.62 -26.18
C PRO A 168 18.17 13.65 -27.70
N THR A 169 18.79 12.62 -28.29
CA THR A 169 18.66 12.36 -29.74
C THR A 169 17.35 11.63 -30.03
N ASP A 170 16.90 11.65 -31.29
CA ASP A 170 15.68 10.91 -31.68
C ASP A 170 15.81 9.40 -31.40
N ASP A 171 16.99 8.82 -31.62
CA ASP A 171 17.27 7.42 -31.29
C ASP A 171 17.19 7.14 -29.78
N GLU A 172 17.63 8.08 -28.92
CA GLU A 172 17.51 7.94 -27.46
C GLU A 172 16.04 8.00 -27.02
N ILE A 173 15.20 8.79 -27.70
CA ILE A 173 13.77 8.88 -27.45
C ILE A 173 13.07 7.58 -27.86
N GLU A 174 13.28 7.11 -29.09
CA GLU A 174 12.64 5.90 -29.58
C GLU A 174 13.16 4.65 -28.85
N ARG A 175 14.41 4.65 -28.39
CA ARG A 175 14.93 3.64 -27.45
C ARG A 175 14.06 3.54 -26.19
N PHE A 176 13.61 4.67 -25.64
CA PHE A 176 12.72 4.66 -24.48
C PHE A 176 11.33 4.12 -24.81
N VAL A 177 10.79 4.44 -25.99
CA VAL A 177 9.51 3.89 -26.46
C VAL A 177 9.59 2.36 -26.55
N GLU A 178 10.65 1.83 -27.17
CA GLU A 178 10.90 0.38 -27.27
C GLU A 178 11.08 -0.25 -25.88
N GLU A 179 11.87 0.36 -24.99
CA GLU A 179 12.12 -0.18 -23.65
C GLU A 179 10.85 -0.23 -22.79
N VAL A 180 9.96 0.77 -22.89
CA VAL A 180 8.71 0.80 -22.11
C VAL A 180 7.78 -0.34 -22.52
N ASP A 181 7.59 -0.56 -23.83
CA ASP A 181 6.74 -1.63 -24.35
C ASP A 181 7.32 -3.02 -24.03
N LEU A 182 8.61 -3.22 -24.30
CA LEU A 182 9.31 -4.47 -23.97
C LEU A 182 9.31 -4.76 -22.47
N TYR A 183 9.50 -3.76 -21.62
CA TYR A 183 9.45 -3.97 -20.17
C TYR A 183 8.04 -4.39 -19.71
N ASN A 184 7.00 -3.74 -20.23
CA ASN A 184 5.62 -4.03 -19.86
C ASN A 184 5.15 -5.41 -20.35
N THR A 185 5.73 -5.92 -21.44
CA THR A 185 5.38 -7.21 -22.05
C THR A 185 6.24 -8.36 -21.50
N GLU A 186 7.57 -8.18 -21.43
CA GLU A 186 8.54 -9.26 -21.17
C GLU A 186 9.10 -9.29 -19.73
N ALA A 187 8.99 -8.19 -18.98
CA ALA A 187 9.58 -8.08 -17.65
C ALA A 187 8.53 -7.98 -16.53
N ALA A 188 7.85 -6.84 -16.44
CA ALA A 188 6.81 -6.62 -15.44
C ALA A 188 5.78 -5.61 -15.92
N ARG A 189 4.50 -5.92 -15.68
CA ARG A 189 3.39 -5.00 -15.98
C ARG A 189 3.55 -3.68 -15.24
N LEU A 190 3.40 -2.59 -16.00
CA LEU A 190 3.42 -1.23 -15.49
C LEU A 190 2.06 -0.86 -14.88
N GLN A 191 2.07 -0.15 -13.76
CA GLN A 191 0.85 0.38 -13.15
C GLN A 191 0.16 1.46 -14.00
N TYR A 192 0.91 2.06 -14.91
CA TYR A 192 0.45 2.97 -15.94
C TYR A 192 1.32 2.73 -17.17
N HIS A 193 0.69 2.28 -18.26
CA HIS A 193 1.35 2.09 -19.53
C HIS A 193 1.11 3.34 -20.38
N PRO A 194 2.10 4.24 -20.54
CA PRO A 194 1.94 5.46 -21.32
C PRO A 194 1.86 5.16 -22.81
N GLU A 195 1.14 6.01 -23.54
CA GLU A 195 1.14 5.96 -24.99
C GLU A 195 2.51 6.40 -25.54
N PRO A 196 2.95 5.88 -26.70
CA PRO A 196 4.24 6.25 -27.29
C PRO A 196 4.45 7.76 -27.48
N GLN A 197 3.40 8.51 -27.79
CA GLN A 197 3.48 9.98 -27.92
C GLN A 197 3.77 10.67 -26.58
N ASP A 198 3.21 10.17 -25.48
CA ASP A 198 3.44 10.67 -24.13
C ASP A 198 4.88 10.43 -23.69
N ILE A 199 5.43 9.25 -24.02
CA ILE A 199 6.83 8.90 -23.79
C ILE A 199 7.74 9.88 -24.51
N ARG A 200 7.50 10.12 -25.81
CA ARG A 200 8.27 11.07 -26.62
C ARG A 200 8.22 12.48 -26.03
N LYS A 201 7.02 12.97 -25.66
CA LYS A 201 6.85 14.29 -25.04
C LYS A 201 7.63 14.38 -23.74
N ALA A 202 7.57 13.35 -22.88
CA ALA A 202 8.28 13.35 -21.61
C ALA A 202 9.81 13.32 -21.80
N VAL A 203 10.36 12.37 -22.54
CA VAL A 203 11.81 12.23 -22.70
C VAL A 203 12.42 13.49 -23.33
N LYS A 204 11.71 14.12 -24.28
CA LYS A 204 12.14 15.36 -24.93
C LYS A 204 12.21 16.56 -23.98
N ASN A 205 11.36 16.62 -22.95
CA ASN A 205 11.23 17.79 -22.08
C ASN A 205 11.83 17.61 -20.69
N ILE A 206 12.12 16.38 -20.24
CA ILE A 206 12.76 16.15 -18.94
C ILE A 206 14.23 16.62 -19.01
N PRO A 207 14.65 17.58 -18.15
CA PRO A 207 15.94 18.26 -18.27
C PRO A 207 17.14 17.46 -17.72
N VAL A 208 16.92 16.25 -17.22
CA VAL A 208 17.96 15.32 -16.76
C VAL A 208 17.81 13.97 -17.47
N GLU A 209 18.90 13.28 -17.72
CA GLU A 209 18.83 11.94 -18.32
C GLU A 209 18.39 10.93 -17.26
N ILE A 210 17.19 10.36 -17.45
CA ILE A 210 16.75 9.17 -16.73
C ILE A 210 17.43 7.97 -17.40
N THR A 211 18.31 7.27 -16.71
CA THR A 211 19.00 6.08 -17.25
C THR A 211 19.22 5.04 -16.16
N GLY A 212 19.98 3.98 -16.42
CA GLY A 212 20.17 2.89 -15.45
C GLY A 212 21.04 1.76 -15.95
N GLU A 213 21.44 0.90 -15.01
CA GLU A 213 22.08 -0.38 -15.33
C GLU A 213 21.06 -1.38 -15.89
N PRO A 214 21.50 -2.38 -16.68
CA PRO A 214 20.60 -3.41 -17.18
C PRO A 214 19.99 -4.20 -16.02
N THR A 215 18.66 -4.23 -15.93
CA THR A 215 17.94 -4.96 -14.88
C THR A 215 17.44 -6.31 -15.37
N GLU A 216 17.17 -6.43 -16.67
CA GLU A 216 16.65 -7.64 -17.30
C GLU A 216 17.64 -8.19 -18.33
N LYS A 217 17.51 -9.48 -18.66
CA LYS A 217 18.30 -10.12 -19.72
C LYS A 217 17.72 -9.90 -21.12
N VAL A 218 16.59 -9.19 -21.22
CA VAL A 218 15.92 -8.86 -22.47
C VAL A 218 16.70 -7.74 -23.16
N GLU A 219 17.01 -7.91 -24.44
CA GLU A 219 17.71 -6.91 -25.24
C GLU A 219 16.77 -6.15 -26.17
N VAL A 220 17.11 -4.90 -26.46
CA VAL A 220 16.44 -4.12 -27.49
C VAL A 220 16.88 -4.55 -28.89
N SER A 221 15.99 -4.36 -29.85
CA SER A 221 16.12 -4.78 -31.23
C SER A 221 16.52 -3.63 -32.17
N GLY A 222 15.87 -2.47 -32.05
CA GLY A 222 16.04 -1.34 -32.96
C GLY A 222 17.20 -0.42 -32.59
N TYR A 223 17.20 0.09 -31.35
CA TYR A 223 18.06 1.21 -30.96
C TYR A 223 19.27 0.76 -30.12
N ARG A 224 20.17 -0.01 -30.75
CA ARG A 224 21.36 -0.61 -30.12
C ARG A 224 22.60 0.28 -30.23
N ASN A 225 23.55 0.10 -29.29
CA ASN A 225 24.88 0.72 -29.29
C ASN A 225 24.87 2.26 -29.36
N LEU A 226 23.90 2.89 -28.69
CA LEU A 226 23.83 4.34 -28.60
C LEU A 226 25.00 4.87 -27.76
N GLU A 227 25.65 5.95 -28.22
CA GLU A 227 26.90 6.48 -27.65
C GLU A 227 26.81 6.72 -26.13
N ARG A 228 25.66 7.20 -25.67
CA ARG A 228 25.42 7.57 -24.28
C ARG A 228 24.71 6.47 -23.47
N ILE A 229 24.34 5.34 -24.06
CA ILE A 229 23.66 4.25 -23.35
C ILE A 229 24.55 3.01 -23.40
N GLU A 230 25.18 2.67 -22.28
CA GLU A 230 26.26 1.68 -22.20
C GLU A 230 25.77 0.21 -22.28
N THR A 231 24.48 0.00 -22.52
CA THR A 231 23.84 -1.31 -22.54
C THR A 231 22.78 -1.44 -23.65
N ASN A 232 22.65 -2.64 -24.19
CA ASN A 232 21.56 -3.03 -25.08
C ASN A 232 20.43 -3.77 -24.37
N SER A 233 20.53 -4.01 -23.06
CA SER A 233 19.47 -4.66 -22.28
C SER A 233 18.55 -3.64 -21.61
N LEU A 234 17.34 -4.07 -21.25
CA LEU A 234 16.33 -3.21 -20.64
C LEU A 234 16.82 -2.57 -19.33
N ARG A 235 16.62 -1.26 -19.24
CA ARG A 235 16.90 -0.42 -18.06
C ARG A 235 15.63 -0.24 -17.24
N GLY A 236 15.15 -1.30 -16.58
CA GLY A 236 13.86 -1.31 -15.90
C GLY A 236 13.69 -0.22 -14.85
N GLY A 237 14.77 0.18 -14.15
CA GLY A 237 14.74 1.33 -13.23
C GLY A 237 14.37 2.64 -13.93
N ALA A 238 14.93 2.90 -15.11
CA ALA A 238 14.63 4.08 -15.91
C ALA A 238 13.19 4.08 -16.44
N VAL A 239 12.74 2.92 -16.95
CA VAL A 239 11.36 2.72 -17.43
C VAL A 239 10.34 3.00 -16.32
N LEU A 240 10.58 2.46 -15.12
CA LEU A 240 9.69 2.66 -13.97
C LEU A 240 9.60 4.14 -13.57
N VAL A 241 10.72 4.84 -13.47
CA VAL A 241 10.76 6.26 -13.09
C VAL A 241 10.04 7.14 -14.11
N LEU A 242 10.17 6.83 -15.40
CA LEU A 242 9.45 7.55 -16.45
C LEU A 242 7.93 7.27 -16.39
N ALA A 243 7.54 5.99 -16.43
CA ALA A 243 6.16 5.57 -16.58
C ALA A 243 5.36 5.63 -15.26
N GLU A 244 5.81 4.94 -14.21
CA GLU A 244 5.13 4.90 -12.89
C GLU A 244 5.45 6.12 -12.02
N GLY A 245 6.54 6.84 -12.33
CA GLY A 245 6.89 8.09 -11.69
C GLY A 245 6.28 9.29 -12.41
N VAL A 246 7.07 9.90 -13.30
CA VAL A 246 6.77 11.20 -13.91
C VAL A 246 5.39 11.21 -14.59
N LEU A 247 5.13 10.25 -15.46
CA LEU A 247 3.91 10.21 -16.28
C LEU A 247 2.66 9.76 -15.51
N GLN A 248 2.80 8.87 -14.52
CA GLN A 248 1.65 8.45 -13.70
C GLN A 248 1.28 9.50 -12.64
N LYS A 249 2.25 10.25 -12.12
CA LYS A 249 2.08 11.15 -10.96
C LYS A 249 2.09 12.64 -11.32
N VAL A 250 1.79 12.96 -12.57
CA VAL A 250 1.74 14.33 -13.12
C VAL A 250 1.04 15.32 -12.20
N GLY A 251 -0.20 15.02 -11.75
CA GLY A 251 -0.95 15.95 -10.88
C GLY A 251 -0.25 16.27 -9.56
N LYS A 252 0.43 15.28 -8.94
CA LYS A 252 1.18 15.49 -7.70
C LYS A 252 2.48 16.27 -7.96
N ILE A 253 3.15 16.03 -9.10
CA ILE A 253 4.38 16.76 -9.48
C ILE A 253 4.06 18.23 -9.77
N LEU A 254 2.97 18.48 -10.51
CA LEU A 254 2.51 19.83 -10.86
C LEU A 254 2.30 20.71 -9.64
N LYS A 255 1.76 20.16 -8.55
CA LYS A 255 1.65 20.86 -7.28
C LYS A 255 2.98 21.45 -6.82
N TYR A 256 4.08 20.70 -6.91
CA TYR A 256 5.41 21.15 -6.49
C TYR A 256 6.08 22.06 -7.53
N VAL A 257 5.90 21.75 -8.83
CA VAL A 257 6.38 22.61 -9.93
C VAL A 257 5.80 24.02 -9.81
N ASN A 258 4.49 24.14 -9.61
CA ASN A 258 3.80 25.42 -9.47
C ASN A 258 4.18 26.14 -8.18
N LYS A 259 4.27 25.39 -7.06
CA LYS A 259 4.57 25.98 -5.75
C LYS A 259 6.02 26.48 -5.64
N LEU A 260 6.97 25.82 -6.32
CA LEU A 260 8.40 26.10 -6.21
C LEU A 260 9.00 26.82 -7.43
N GLY A 261 8.22 27.02 -8.51
CA GLY A 261 8.62 27.81 -9.67
C GLY A 261 9.58 27.10 -10.62
N PHE A 262 9.31 25.84 -10.98
CA PHE A 262 10.14 25.09 -11.95
C PHE A 262 9.72 25.36 -13.40
N GLU A 263 10.26 26.40 -14.02
CA GLU A 263 9.91 26.83 -15.41
C GLU A 263 10.15 25.73 -16.46
N SER A 264 11.20 24.91 -16.31
CA SER A 264 11.50 23.78 -17.22
C SER A 264 10.42 22.69 -17.28
N TRP A 265 9.41 22.76 -16.41
CA TRP A 265 8.37 21.74 -16.26
C TRP A 265 6.96 22.23 -16.65
N GLU A 266 6.82 23.42 -17.24
CA GLU A 266 5.51 23.96 -17.69
C GLU A 266 4.76 23.01 -18.64
N TRP A 267 5.48 22.21 -19.44
CA TRP A 267 4.92 21.20 -20.35
C TRP A 267 4.06 20.14 -19.63
N LEU A 268 4.29 19.90 -18.33
CA LEU A 268 3.45 18.99 -17.55
C LEU A 268 2.03 19.52 -17.40
N GLY A 269 1.85 20.85 -17.39
CA GLY A 269 0.53 21.49 -17.25
C GLY A 269 -0.34 21.17 -18.46
N GLU A 270 0.22 21.34 -19.66
CA GLU A 270 -0.43 20.93 -20.91
C GLU A 270 -0.72 19.43 -20.93
N PHE A 271 0.22 18.61 -20.44
CA PHE A 271 0.09 17.16 -20.40
C PHE A 271 -0.99 16.69 -19.41
N ALA A 272 -1.16 17.40 -18.29
CA ALA A 272 -2.26 17.16 -17.36
C ALA A 272 -3.59 17.60 -17.98
N ALA A 273 -3.64 18.79 -18.58
CA ALA A 273 -4.84 19.33 -19.20
C ALA A 273 -5.37 18.40 -20.31
N SER A 274 -4.49 17.85 -21.16
CA SER A 274 -4.87 16.87 -22.19
C SER A 274 -5.41 15.53 -21.63
N ARG A 275 -5.35 15.32 -20.32
CA ARG A 275 -5.93 14.16 -19.62
C ARG A 275 -7.13 14.55 -18.74
N VAL A 276 -7.41 15.84 -18.62
CA VAL A 276 -8.47 16.46 -17.81
C VAL A 276 -9.58 17.07 -18.70
N THR A 277 -9.52 16.95 -20.03
CA THR A 277 -10.60 17.37 -20.95
C THR A 277 -11.89 16.53 -20.86
N ASP A 278 -12.23 16.04 -19.67
CA ASP A 278 -13.58 15.57 -19.31
C ASP A 278 -14.17 16.28 -18.08
N ASP A 279 -13.50 17.24 -17.45
CA ASP A 279 -14.06 17.94 -16.27
C ASP A 279 -13.62 19.41 -16.15
N SER A 280 -14.43 20.32 -16.69
CA SER A 280 -14.44 21.73 -16.27
C SER A 280 -15.80 22.38 -16.52
N GLU A 281 -16.62 22.53 -15.47
CA GLU A 281 -17.24 23.78 -15.00
C GLU A 281 -18.22 23.47 -13.85
N GLU A 282 -18.27 24.36 -12.85
CA GLU A 282 -19.17 24.30 -11.70
C GLU A 282 -20.65 24.39 -12.14
N LYS A 283 -21.25 23.23 -12.45
CA LYS A 283 -22.69 22.92 -12.47
C LYS A 283 -22.82 21.40 -12.62
N ASP A 284 -23.42 20.72 -11.64
CA ASP A 284 -23.72 19.27 -11.66
C ASP A 284 -22.68 18.40 -12.38
N VAL A 285 -21.48 18.27 -11.79
CA VAL A 285 -20.47 17.32 -12.31
C VAL A 285 -21.05 15.92 -12.17
N LYS A 286 -21.61 15.38 -13.25
CA LYS A 286 -22.05 13.99 -13.34
C LYS A 286 -20.81 13.11 -13.28
N ILE A 287 -20.64 12.44 -12.16
CA ILE A 287 -19.45 11.66 -11.89
C ILE A 287 -19.52 10.33 -12.66
N GLU A 288 -18.84 10.27 -13.81
CA GLU A 288 -18.92 9.13 -14.73
C GLU A 288 -18.33 7.83 -14.14
N PRO A 289 -19.03 6.67 -14.21
CA PRO A 289 -18.59 5.42 -13.59
C PRO A 289 -17.21 4.94 -14.05
N SER A 290 -16.37 4.47 -13.12
CA SER A 290 -15.00 4.05 -13.44
C SER A 290 -14.81 2.54 -13.55
N PHE A 291 -14.56 2.02 -14.75
CA PHE A 291 -14.31 0.60 -14.99
C PHE A 291 -12.87 0.14 -14.69
N LYS A 292 -11.98 1.04 -14.22
CA LYS A 292 -10.55 0.75 -14.06
C LYS A 292 -10.27 -0.40 -13.08
N TYR A 293 -11.06 -0.56 -12.02
CA TYR A 293 -10.82 -1.57 -10.97
C TYR A 293 -11.19 -3.00 -11.39
N ILE A 294 -12.01 -3.16 -12.45
CA ILE A 294 -12.45 -4.46 -13.01
C ILE A 294 -11.72 -4.88 -14.29
N LYS A 295 -10.85 -4.04 -14.88
CA LYS A 295 -10.13 -4.39 -16.13
C LYS A 295 -9.31 -5.68 -16.04
N GLU A 296 -8.74 -5.98 -14.88
CA GLU A 296 -7.87 -7.16 -14.67
C GLU A 296 -8.54 -8.19 -13.77
N LEU A 297 -9.45 -8.98 -14.35
CA LEU A 297 -10.08 -10.09 -13.65
C LEU A 297 -9.09 -11.25 -13.53
N VAL A 298 -8.86 -11.69 -12.30
CA VAL A 298 -8.07 -12.88 -11.97
C VAL A 298 -9.05 -13.92 -11.45
N ALA A 299 -8.90 -15.17 -11.90
CA ALA A 299 -9.73 -16.27 -11.40
C ALA A 299 -9.71 -16.33 -9.86
N GLY A 300 -10.88 -16.54 -9.26
CA GLY A 300 -11.05 -16.56 -7.80
C GLY A 300 -11.09 -15.19 -7.12
N ARG A 301 -11.24 -14.09 -7.87
CA ARG A 301 -11.41 -12.73 -7.33
C ARG A 301 -12.74 -12.12 -7.80
N PRO A 302 -13.84 -12.29 -7.05
CA PRO A 302 -15.16 -11.85 -7.47
C PRO A 302 -15.25 -10.33 -7.61
N VAL A 303 -16.04 -9.90 -8.59
CA VAL A 303 -16.60 -8.54 -8.64
C VAL A 303 -17.78 -8.52 -7.69
N LEU A 304 -17.75 -7.59 -6.73
CA LEU A 304 -18.77 -7.51 -5.68
C LEU A 304 -19.88 -6.52 -6.07
N SER A 305 -19.55 -5.50 -6.84
CA SER A 305 -20.49 -4.54 -7.44
C SER A 305 -19.88 -3.99 -8.72
N HIS A 306 -20.71 -3.71 -9.71
CA HIS A 306 -20.31 -2.94 -10.90
C HIS A 306 -20.19 -1.43 -10.57
N PRO A 307 -19.52 -0.64 -11.44
CA PRO A 307 -19.29 0.78 -11.18
C PRO A 307 -20.61 1.56 -11.09
N SER A 308 -20.80 2.32 -10.01
CA SER A 308 -22.03 3.08 -9.72
C SER A 308 -23.35 2.30 -9.87
N GLU A 309 -23.31 0.97 -9.72
CA GLU A 309 -24.48 0.11 -9.93
C GLU A 309 -25.50 0.23 -8.78
N LYS A 310 -26.79 0.30 -9.13
CA LYS A 310 -27.89 0.30 -8.14
C LYS A 310 -27.85 -1.00 -7.32
N GLY A 311 -28.05 -0.91 -6.02
CA GLY A 311 -27.87 -2.06 -5.12
C GLY A 311 -26.41 -2.36 -4.76
N GLY A 312 -25.45 -1.62 -5.31
CA GLY A 312 -24.04 -1.69 -4.93
C GLY A 312 -23.78 -1.20 -3.51
N PHE A 313 -22.51 -0.97 -3.18
CA PHE A 313 -22.16 -0.45 -1.84
C PHE A 313 -22.54 1.01 -1.73
N ARG A 314 -23.43 1.35 -0.80
CA ARG A 314 -23.81 2.73 -0.54
C ARG A 314 -22.64 3.48 0.09
N LEU A 315 -22.28 4.63 -0.48
CA LEU A 315 -21.28 5.50 0.13
C LEU A 315 -21.82 6.14 1.41
N ARG A 316 -21.12 5.90 2.53
CA ARG A 316 -21.26 6.66 3.78
C ARG A 316 -19.91 7.25 4.15
N TYR A 317 -19.84 8.56 4.37
CA TYR A 317 -18.59 9.16 4.85
C TYR A 317 -18.42 8.87 6.33
N GLY A 318 -17.22 8.44 6.71
CA GLY A 318 -16.88 8.28 8.12
C GLY A 318 -15.60 7.51 8.34
N ARG A 319 -15.20 7.44 9.61
CA ARG A 319 -14.01 6.73 10.03
C ARG A 319 -14.30 6.01 11.34
N SER A 320 -14.25 4.69 11.29
CA SER A 320 -14.33 3.84 12.47
C SER A 320 -12.97 3.75 13.16
N ARG A 321 -12.94 3.13 14.34
CA ARG A 321 -11.70 2.95 15.13
C ARG A 321 -10.63 2.16 14.38
N ASN A 322 -11.04 1.29 13.46
CA ASN A 322 -10.20 0.39 12.67
C ASN A 322 -10.09 0.80 11.18
N SER A 323 -10.52 2.00 10.79
CA SER A 323 -10.47 2.46 9.39
C SER A 323 -9.81 3.85 9.22
N GLY A 324 -9.81 4.35 7.99
CA GLY A 324 -8.94 5.43 7.52
C GLY A 324 -7.58 4.88 7.06
N PHE A 325 -6.65 5.75 6.66
CA PHE A 325 -5.33 5.31 6.14
C PHE A 325 -5.46 4.24 5.05
N ALA A 326 -6.34 4.49 4.07
CA ALA A 326 -6.69 3.55 3.00
C ALA A 326 -7.36 2.23 3.46
N ALA A 327 -7.89 2.15 4.69
CA ALA A 327 -8.80 1.11 5.11
C ALA A 327 -10.24 1.63 5.17
N MET A 328 -11.17 0.86 4.61
CA MET A 328 -12.61 1.14 4.60
C MET A 328 -13.33 0.09 5.46
N SER A 329 -14.53 0.43 5.94
CA SER A 329 -15.33 -0.49 6.73
C SER A 329 -16.62 -0.88 6.02
N MET A 330 -17.02 -2.14 6.20
CA MET A 330 -18.34 -2.61 5.80
C MET A 330 -18.97 -3.43 6.93
N HIS A 331 -20.27 -3.65 6.82
CA HIS A 331 -20.97 -4.45 7.79
C HIS A 331 -20.52 -5.93 7.75
N PRO A 332 -20.27 -6.59 8.89
CA PRO A 332 -19.86 -8.00 8.92
C PRO A 332 -20.83 -8.96 8.24
N ALA A 333 -22.13 -8.64 8.21
CA ALA A 333 -23.11 -9.44 7.48
C ALA A 333 -22.82 -9.49 5.97
N THR A 334 -22.37 -8.38 5.38
CA THR A 334 -21.97 -8.34 3.97
C THR A 334 -20.78 -9.26 3.72
N MET A 335 -19.82 -9.32 4.65
CA MET A 335 -18.67 -10.22 4.54
C MET A 335 -19.10 -11.70 4.52
N VAL A 336 -20.03 -12.08 5.38
CA VAL A 336 -20.57 -13.46 5.47
C VAL A 336 -21.36 -13.83 4.21
N LEU A 337 -22.25 -12.94 3.76
CA LEU A 337 -23.16 -13.22 2.66
C LEU A 337 -22.48 -13.13 1.29
N THR A 338 -21.30 -12.52 1.21
CA THR A 338 -20.40 -12.59 0.03
C THR A 338 -19.51 -13.83 0.06
N ASP A 339 -20.06 -14.94 0.55
CA ASP A 339 -19.42 -16.25 0.66
C ASP A 339 -18.08 -16.30 1.40
N ASP A 340 -17.87 -15.43 2.38
CA ASP A 340 -16.60 -15.26 3.10
C ASP A 340 -15.40 -14.95 2.17
N PHE A 341 -15.64 -14.50 0.94
CA PHE A 341 -14.56 -13.98 0.08
C PHE A 341 -13.90 -12.75 0.68
N ILE A 342 -14.63 -12.03 1.54
CA ILE A 342 -14.13 -10.87 2.25
C ILE A 342 -13.84 -11.25 3.69
N ALA A 343 -12.56 -11.27 4.04
CA ALA A 343 -12.11 -11.38 5.42
C ALA A 343 -11.52 -10.04 5.91
N ILE A 344 -11.28 -9.94 7.22
CA ILE A 344 -10.62 -8.78 7.82
C ILE A 344 -9.22 -8.64 7.22
N GLY A 345 -8.94 -7.50 6.59
CA GLY A 345 -7.69 -7.23 5.89
C GLY A 345 -7.63 -7.74 4.46
N THR A 346 -8.70 -8.33 3.94
CA THR A 346 -8.81 -8.56 2.49
C THR A 346 -8.69 -7.21 1.79
N GLN A 347 -7.75 -7.12 0.85
CA GLN A 347 -7.63 -5.96 -0.01
C GLN A 347 -8.75 -6.00 -1.04
N LEU A 348 -9.57 -4.95 -1.10
CA LEU A 348 -10.47 -4.70 -2.22
C LEU A 348 -9.87 -3.70 -3.20
N LYS A 349 -10.26 -3.82 -4.46
CA LYS A 349 -10.06 -2.83 -5.51
C LYS A 349 -11.33 -1.98 -5.56
N THR A 350 -11.15 -0.68 -5.44
CA THR A 350 -12.22 0.30 -5.30
C THR A 350 -12.38 1.07 -6.60
N GLU A 351 -13.62 1.41 -6.94
CA GLU A 351 -13.91 2.39 -7.98
C GLU A 351 -13.40 3.78 -7.60
N ARG A 352 -13.65 4.19 -6.34
CA ARG A 352 -13.32 5.50 -5.76
C ARG A 352 -13.09 5.37 -4.25
N PRO A 353 -12.44 6.36 -3.61
CA PRO A 353 -11.62 7.42 -4.20
C PRO A 353 -10.22 6.93 -4.62
N GLY A 354 -9.79 5.76 -4.13
CA GLY A 354 -8.47 5.18 -4.39
C GLY A 354 -8.49 3.96 -5.31
N LYS A 355 -7.32 3.34 -5.53
CA LYS A 355 -7.17 2.10 -6.32
C LYS A 355 -7.39 0.81 -5.52
N GLY A 356 -7.50 0.92 -4.21
CA GLY A 356 -7.78 -0.22 -3.35
C GLY A 356 -7.75 0.17 -1.88
N THR A 357 -8.33 -0.71 -1.08
CA THR A 357 -8.53 -0.52 0.35
C THR A 357 -8.35 -1.84 1.09
N ALA A 358 -7.89 -1.80 2.34
CA ALA A 358 -8.04 -2.93 3.26
C ALA A 358 -9.42 -2.87 3.92
N VAL A 359 -10.11 -4.01 3.98
CA VAL A 359 -11.45 -4.06 4.58
C VAL A 359 -11.40 -4.32 6.07
N THR A 360 -12.27 -3.63 6.79
CA THR A 360 -12.49 -3.78 8.23
C THR A 360 -13.97 -3.89 8.58
N PRO A 361 -14.32 -4.50 9.72
CA PRO A 361 -15.71 -4.58 10.16
C PRO A 361 -16.16 -3.29 10.86
N CYS A 362 -17.38 -2.86 10.58
CA CYS A 362 -18.15 -1.88 11.36
C CYS A 362 -19.60 -2.36 11.44
N ASP A 363 -20.06 -2.69 12.64
CA ASP A 363 -21.39 -3.24 12.93
C ASP A 363 -22.46 -2.19 13.23
N ALA A 364 -22.09 -0.90 13.18
CA ALA A 364 -23.01 0.23 13.41
C ALA A 364 -23.56 0.86 12.10
N ILE A 365 -23.19 0.31 10.94
CA ILE A 365 -23.61 0.80 9.61
C ILE A 365 -24.59 -0.17 8.96
N ASP A 366 -25.31 0.27 7.93
CA ASP A 366 -26.33 -0.57 7.28
C ASP A 366 -25.69 -1.81 6.65
N GLY A 367 -26.23 -2.99 7.00
CA GLY A 367 -25.90 -4.26 6.38
C GLY A 367 -26.60 -4.47 5.04
N PRO A 368 -26.46 -5.66 4.44
CA PRO A 368 -27.09 -5.97 3.17
C PRO A 368 -28.61 -6.14 3.32
N ILE A 369 -29.32 -5.92 2.22
CA ILE A 369 -30.75 -6.26 2.08
C ILE A 369 -30.83 -7.44 1.13
N VAL A 370 -31.52 -8.51 1.55
CA VAL A 370 -31.56 -9.77 0.81
C VAL A 370 -32.99 -10.24 0.58
N ARG A 371 -33.20 -10.91 -0.56
CA ARG A 371 -34.36 -11.74 -0.82
C ARG A 371 -34.03 -13.19 -0.43
N LEU A 372 -34.90 -13.81 0.34
CA LEU A 372 -34.83 -15.22 0.69
C LEU A 372 -35.54 -16.08 -0.36
N LYS A 373 -35.28 -17.39 -0.35
CA LYS A 373 -35.89 -18.39 -1.25
C LYS A 373 -37.41 -18.48 -1.14
N ASP A 374 -37.99 -18.09 -0.01
CA ASP A 374 -39.44 -18.01 0.19
C ASP A 374 -40.06 -16.71 -0.40
N GLY A 375 -39.21 -15.82 -0.93
CA GLY A 375 -39.57 -14.52 -1.47
C GLY A 375 -39.59 -13.40 -0.43
N SER A 376 -39.37 -13.66 0.86
CA SER A 376 -39.30 -12.60 1.87
C SER A 376 -38.06 -11.71 1.65
N VAL A 377 -38.18 -10.42 1.94
CA VAL A 377 -37.07 -9.46 1.89
C VAL A 377 -36.72 -9.00 3.30
N LEU A 378 -35.44 -9.13 3.66
CA LEU A 378 -34.92 -8.79 4.98
C LEU A 378 -33.76 -7.81 4.90
N ARG A 379 -33.74 -6.86 5.83
CA ARG A 379 -32.53 -6.13 6.23
C ARG A 379 -31.74 -7.00 7.20
N ILE A 380 -30.45 -7.17 6.94
CA ILE A 380 -29.57 -8.00 7.78
C ILE A 380 -28.74 -7.11 8.69
N GLU A 381 -29.11 -7.07 9.97
CA GLU A 381 -28.63 -6.11 10.96
C GLU A 381 -27.51 -6.69 11.85
N SER A 382 -27.16 -7.97 11.73
CA SER A 382 -26.07 -8.54 12.52
C SER A 382 -25.33 -9.68 11.85
N TYR A 383 -24.07 -9.86 12.26
CA TYR A 383 -23.25 -11.02 11.91
C TYR A 383 -23.97 -12.34 12.22
N SER A 384 -24.62 -12.43 13.38
CA SER A 384 -25.31 -13.65 13.82
C SER A 384 -26.55 -13.97 12.98
N GLN A 385 -27.27 -12.94 12.51
CA GLN A 385 -28.40 -13.10 11.60
C GLN A 385 -27.91 -13.61 10.24
N ALA A 386 -26.86 -13.00 9.69
CA ALA A 386 -26.26 -13.41 8.42
C ALA A 386 -25.87 -14.89 8.39
N LEU A 387 -25.22 -15.38 9.46
CA LEU A 387 -24.86 -16.80 9.58
C LEU A 387 -26.07 -17.74 9.57
N LYS A 388 -27.20 -17.33 10.16
CA LYS A 388 -28.40 -18.16 10.24
C LYS A 388 -29.13 -18.27 8.90
N ILE A 389 -29.15 -17.18 8.14
CA ILE A 389 -29.97 -17.06 6.93
C ILE A 389 -29.19 -17.28 5.63
N ARG A 390 -27.86 -17.42 5.70
CA ARG A 390 -26.98 -17.54 4.53
C ARG A 390 -27.45 -18.57 3.51
N GLU A 391 -27.84 -19.75 3.98
CA GLU A 391 -28.30 -20.84 3.12
C GLU A 391 -29.68 -20.58 2.51
N ASP A 392 -30.46 -19.65 3.05
CA ASP A 392 -31.80 -19.29 2.61
C ASP A 392 -31.81 -18.06 1.68
N VAL A 393 -30.67 -17.37 1.51
CA VAL A 393 -30.55 -16.24 0.58
C VAL A 393 -30.68 -16.73 -0.85
N ASP A 394 -31.56 -16.06 -1.59
CA ASP A 394 -31.75 -16.24 -3.03
C ASP A 394 -31.01 -15.12 -3.80
N GLU A 395 -31.14 -13.88 -3.35
CA GLU A 395 -30.51 -12.72 -3.98
C GLU A 395 -30.10 -11.66 -2.95
N ILE A 396 -28.92 -11.06 -3.11
CA ILE A 396 -28.52 -9.86 -2.38
C ILE A 396 -28.95 -8.66 -3.22
N LEU A 397 -29.99 -7.95 -2.76
CA LEU A 397 -30.56 -6.80 -3.46
C LEU A 397 -29.70 -5.55 -3.24
N PHE A 398 -29.18 -5.39 -2.03
CA PHE A 398 -28.28 -4.29 -1.66
C PHE A 398 -27.10 -4.81 -0.87
N MET A 399 -25.89 -4.36 -1.22
CA MET A 399 -24.65 -4.77 -0.54
C MET A 399 -24.49 -4.15 0.86
N GLY A 400 -25.24 -3.08 1.15
CA GLY A 400 -25.13 -2.30 2.37
C GLY A 400 -24.11 -1.17 2.26
N ASP A 401 -23.66 -0.67 3.41
CA ASP A 401 -22.76 0.47 3.50
C ASP A 401 -21.30 0.12 3.22
N ILE A 402 -20.61 1.04 2.55
CA ILE A 402 -19.15 1.17 2.63
C ILE A 402 -18.81 2.50 3.29
N LEU A 403 -18.15 2.41 4.44
CA LEU A 403 -17.69 3.56 5.21
C LEU A 403 -16.34 4.03 4.67
N VAL A 404 -16.33 5.23 4.08
CA VAL A 404 -15.14 5.81 3.45
C VAL A 404 -14.69 7.07 4.19
N ASN A 405 -13.42 7.09 4.57
CA ASN A 405 -12.82 8.22 5.26
C ASN A 405 -12.66 9.42 4.31
N TYR A 406 -13.04 10.61 4.75
CA TYR A 406 -12.82 11.87 4.02
C TYR A 406 -11.35 12.05 3.61
N GLY A 407 -10.41 11.70 4.51
CA GLY A 407 -8.98 11.81 4.22
C GLY A 407 -8.52 11.00 3.01
N ASP A 408 -9.21 9.91 2.67
CA ASP A 408 -8.88 9.08 1.51
C ASP A 408 -9.28 9.79 0.20
N PHE A 409 -10.36 10.59 0.20
CA PHE A 409 -10.70 11.47 -0.94
C PHE A 409 -9.66 12.58 -1.11
N LEU A 410 -9.29 13.23 0.01
CA LEU A 410 -8.30 14.30 0.01
C LEU A 410 -6.93 13.82 -0.48
N GLU A 411 -6.45 12.67 0.00
CA GLU A 411 -5.16 12.10 -0.40
C GLU A 411 -5.12 11.75 -1.89
N ASN A 412 -6.22 11.16 -2.41
CA ASN A 412 -6.31 10.79 -3.81
C ASN A 412 -6.68 11.97 -4.73
N ASN A 413 -6.88 13.17 -4.18
CA ASN A 413 -7.33 14.37 -4.89
C ASN A 413 -8.59 14.10 -5.73
N HIS A 414 -9.54 13.36 -5.15
CA HIS A 414 -10.82 13.04 -5.75
C HIS A 414 -11.88 14.00 -5.23
N ILE A 415 -12.78 14.47 -6.11
CA ILE A 415 -13.92 15.31 -5.70
C ILE A 415 -14.83 14.55 -4.74
N LEU A 416 -15.43 15.25 -3.77
CA LEU A 416 -16.44 14.64 -2.93
C LEU A 416 -17.69 14.37 -3.77
N ILE A 417 -18.29 13.22 -3.54
CA ILE A 417 -19.53 12.79 -4.20
C ILE A 417 -20.67 12.79 -3.16
N PRO A 418 -21.94 12.95 -3.57
CA PRO A 418 -23.06 12.99 -2.63
C PRO A 418 -23.11 11.75 -1.73
N ALA A 419 -23.23 11.96 -0.42
CA ALA A 419 -23.33 10.88 0.57
C ALA A 419 -24.77 10.38 0.70
N GLY A 420 -24.95 9.10 1.04
CA GLY A 420 -26.24 8.60 1.50
C GLY A 420 -26.70 9.27 2.79
N TYR A 421 -28.00 9.57 2.88
CA TYR A 421 -28.59 10.07 4.12
C TYR A 421 -28.49 9.02 5.23
N CYS A 422 -27.90 9.40 6.36
CA CYS A 422 -27.50 8.50 7.44
C CYS A 422 -27.75 9.13 8.83
N GLU A 423 -27.66 8.29 9.86
CA GLU A 423 -28.04 8.64 11.23
C GLU A 423 -27.20 9.81 11.78
N GLU A 424 -25.91 9.87 11.46
CA GLU A 424 -25.03 10.96 11.91
C GLU A 424 -25.43 12.31 11.34
N TRP A 425 -26.00 12.34 10.13
CA TRP A 425 -26.53 13.58 9.54
C TRP A 425 -27.88 13.91 10.17
N TRP A 426 -28.80 12.95 10.26
CA TRP A 426 -30.12 13.17 10.85
C TRP A 426 -30.04 13.68 12.30
N VAL A 427 -29.15 13.12 13.13
CA VAL A 427 -28.91 13.59 14.51
C VAL A 427 -28.46 15.05 14.55
N GLN A 428 -27.62 15.49 13.61
CA GLN A 428 -27.21 16.90 13.54
C GLN A 428 -28.37 17.82 13.12
N GLU A 429 -29.30 17.35 12.28
CA GLU A 429 -30.51 18.10 11.96
C GLU A 429 -31.43 18.19 13.17
N LEU A 430 -31.58 17.10 13.93
CA LEU A 430 -32.32 17.10 15.20
C LEU A 430 -31.69 18.03 16.26
N GLU A 431 -30.35 18.03 16.39
CA GLU A 431 -29.62 18.86 17.35
C GLU A 431 -29.76 20.36 17.06
N ARG A 432 -29.82 20.73 15.77
CA ARG A 432 -30.01 22.13 15.34
C ARG A 432 -31.35 22.69 15.80
N GLU A 433 -32.34 21.84 16.01
CA GLU A 433 -33.62 22.19 16.59
C GLU A 433 -33.50 22.35 18.12
N LYS A 434 -32.93 23.48 18.55
CA LYS A 434 -32.56 23.83 19.95
C LYS A 434 -33.67 23.71 21.01
N LYS A 435 -34.91 23.44 20.61
CA LYS A 435 -36.10 23.26 21.49
C LYS A 435 -36.69 21.85 21.42
N SER A 436 -36.00 20.90 20.76
CA SER A 436 -36.51 19.54 20.60
C SER A 436 -36.62 18.84 21.95
N LYS A 437 -37.81 18.25 22.21
CA LYS A 437 -38.06 17.36 23.36
C LYS A 437 -37.49 15.95 23.16
N TYR A 438 -36.97 15.65 21.97
CA TYR A 438 -36.54 14.34 21.51
C TYR A 438 -35.04 14.07 21.77
N THR A 439 -34.51 14.55 22.90
CA THR A 439 -33.07 14.52 23.21
C THR A 439 -32.49 13.12 23.33
N GLU A 440 -33.33 12.11 23.58
CA GLU A 440 -32.90 10.69 23.67
C GLU A 440 -32.41 10.13 22.32
N TYR A 441 -32.91 10.67 21.20
CA TYR A 441 -32.52 10.27 19.84
C TYR A 441 -31.32 11.07 19.30
N LEU A 442 -30.64 11.85 20.14
CA LEU A 442 -29.34 12.45 19.80
C LEU A 442 -28.20 11.43 19.84
N ASP A 443 -28.43 10.26 20.43
CA ASP A 443 -27.54 9.11 20.31
C ASP A 443 -27.94 8.29 19.08
N ILE A 444 -27.00 8.07 18.16
CA ILE A 444 -27.23 7.29 16.92
C ILE A 444 -27.62 5.84 17.20
N GLU A 445 -27.32 5.30 18.39
CA GLU A 445 -27.73 3.95 18.79
C GLU A 445 -29.22 3.88 19.16
N ASN A 446 -29.85 5.03 19.50
CA ASN A 446 -31.26 5.10 19.84
C ASN A 446 -32.08 5.44 18.60
N ILE A 447 -32.56 4.43 17.89
CA ILE A 447 -33.40 4.62 16.71
C ILE A 447 -34.87 4.79 17.13
N PRO A 448 -35.55 5.88 16.75
CA PRO A 448 -36.98 6.04 17.02
C PRO A 448 -37.80 4.98 16.30
N ASP A 449 -38.92 4.57 16.89
CA ASP A 449 -39.93 3.79 16.17
C ASP A 449 -40.51 4.57 14.98
N GLU A 450 -41.19 3.88 14.06
CA GLU A 450 -41.67 4.49 12.82
C GLU A 450 -42.64 5.66 13.08
N GLU A 451 -43.53 5.54 14.07
CA GLU A 451 -44.51 6.59 14.40
C GLU A 451 -43.84 7.83 15.01
N ILE A 452 -42.88 7.63 15.90
CA ILE A 452 -42.09 8.69 16.50
C ILE A 452 -41.24 9.37 15.43
N ALA A 453 -40.63 8.62 14.51
CA ALA A 453 -39.84 9.19 13.42
C ALA A 453 -40.69 10.10 12.50
N ILE A 454 -41.92 9.67 12.16
CA ILE A 454 -42.88 10.48 11.41
C ILE A 454 -43.24 11.73 12.21
N ARG A 455 -43.58 11.58 13.50
CA ARG A 455 -43.95 12.71 14.36
C ARG A 455 -42.81 13.74 14.50
N ILE A 456 -41.57 13.28 14.62
CA ILE A 456 -40.39 14.16 14.68
C ILE A 456 -40.29 14.95 13.37
N SER A 457 -40.46 14.30 12.22
CA SER A 457 -40.41 14.96 10.91
C SER A 457 -41.53 15.99 10.75
N GLU A 458 -42.76 15.66 11.13
CA GLU A 458 -43.92 16.57 11.07
C GLU A 458 -43.80 17.76 12.04
N GLU A 459 -43.39 17.52 13.29
CA GLU A 459 -43.30 18.57 14.33
C GLU A 459 -42.13 19.53 14.09
N LEU A 460 -40.99 19.04 13.57
CA LEU A 460 -39.75 19.82 13.46
C LEU A 460 -39.39 20.23 12.02
N GLY A 461 -40.03 19.63 11.00
CA GLY A 461 -39.73 19.91 9.60
C GLY A 461 -38.37 19.37 9.11
N ILE A 462 -37.73 18.50 9.90
CA ILE A 462 -36.52 17.78 9.49
C ILE A 462 -36.90 16.52 8.68
N PRO A 463 -36.00 15.97 7.84
CA PRO A 463 -36.29 14.74 7.13
C PRO A 463 -36.62 13.56 8.05
N ILE A 464 -37.41 12.61 7.52
CA ILE A 464 -37.69 11.35 8.23
C ILE A 464 -36.40 10.57 8.50
N HIS A 465 -36.37 9.87 9.63
CA HIS A 465 -35.19 9.13 10.09
C HIS A 465 -34.69 8.15 8.99
N PRO A 466 -33.37 8.08 8.71
CA PRO A 466 -32.78 7.27 7.64
C PRO A 466 -33.17 5.79 7.63
N ARG A 467 -33.50 5.21 8.80
CA ARG A 467 -34.06 3.85 8.91
C ARG A 467 -35.31 3.68 8.06
N TYR A 468 -36.20 4.66 8.03
CA TYR A 468 -37.49 4.59 7.33
C TYR A 468 -37.45 5.27 5.95
N THR A 469 -36.25 5.59 5.47
CA THR A 469 -36.00 6.12 4.13
C THR A 469 -35.62 4.97 3.19
N TYR A 470 -36.39 4.81 2.12
CA TYR A 470 -36.18 3.80 1.08
C TYR A 470 -35.49 4.39 -0.16
N PHE A 471 -35.06 3.54 -1.10
CA PHE A 471 -34.26 3.93 -2.26
C PHE A 471 -35.13 4.49 -3.42
N TYR A 472 -36.01 5.45 -3.12
CA TYR A 472 -36.97 6.00 -4.08
C TYR A 472 -36.34 6.62 -5.33
N HIS A 473 -35.13 7.17 -5.19
CA HIS A 473 -34.35 7.75 -6.29
C HIS A 473 -33.90 6.70 -7.32
N ASP A 474 -33.97 5.40 -6.99
CA ASP A 474 -33.61 4.32 -7.91
C ASP A 474 -34.77 3.87 -8.83
N LEU A 475 -36.00 4.34 -8.61
CA LEU A 475 -37.14 4.10 -9.49
C LEU A 475 -37.35 5.22 -10.52
N THR A 476 -38.04 4.92 -11.61
CA THR A 476 -38.62 5.94 -12.50
C THR A 476 -39.95 6.47 -11.94
N LEU A 477 -40.44 7.60 -12.48
CA LEU A 477 -41.76 8.10 -12.11
C LEU A 477 -42.87 7.11 -12.48
N GLU A 478 -42.79 6.43 -13.63
CA GLU A 478 -43.78 5.41 -14.00
C GLU A 478 -43.79 4.23 -13.01
N GLU A 479 -42.62 3.78 -12.57
CA GLU A 479 -42.49 2.74 -11.54
C GLU A 479 -43.07 3.19 -10.20
N MET A 480 -42.84 4.46 -9.81
CA MET A 480 -43.49 5.04 -8.62
C MET A 480 -45.02 5.03 -8.76
N LYS A 481 -45.58 5.32 -9.93
CA LYS A 481 -47.03 5.27 -10.15
C LYS A 481 -47.58 3.83 -10.03
N LEU A 482 -46.87 2.85 -10.58
CA LEU A 482 -47.24 1.44 -10.44
C LEU A 482 -47.20 0.99 -8.97
N LEU A 483 -46.16 1.40 -8.23
CA LEU A 483 -46.03 1.11 -6.81
C LEU A 483 -47.16 1.75 -5.99
N TYR A 484 -47.54 3.00 -6.30
CA TYR A 484 -48.70 3.64 -5.69
C TYR A 484 -50.00 2.86 -5.93
N ASP A 485 -50.27 2.46 -7.17
CA ASP A 485 -51.50 1.73 -7.52
C ASP A 485 -51.54 0.34 -6.85
N MET A 486 -50.38 -0.26 -6.59
CA MET A 486 -50.23 -1.47 -5.81
C MET A 486 -50.51 -1.22 -4.31
N LEU A 487 -49.88 -0.21 -3.71
CA LEU A 487 -50.06 0.15 -2.29
C LEU A 487 -51.51 0.54 -1.96
N LYS A 488 -52.19 1.21 -2.89
CA LYS A 488 -53.61 1.61 -2.77
C LYS A 488 -54.57 0.43 -2.62
N LYS A 489 -54.19 -0.76 -3.10
CA LYS A 489 -54.98 -2.00 -2.93
C LYS A 489 -54.70 -2.71 -1.61
N GLY A 490 -53.76 -2.19 -0.81
CA GLY A 490 -53.37 -2.78 0.45
C GLY A 490 -54.42 -2.59 1.55
N GLU A 491 -54.53 -3.57 2.43
CA GLU A 491 -55.41 -3.53 3.60
C GLU A 491 -54.60 -3.64 4.89
N VAL A 492 -54.85 -2.75 5.85
CA VAL A 492 -54.21 -2.79 7.15
C VAL A 492 -54.99 -3.73 8.09
N ARG A 493 -54.33 -4.76 8.60
CA ARG A 493 -54.88 -5.74 9.56
C ARG A 493 -53.81 -6.07 10.59
N ASP A 494 -54.17 -6.10 11.87
CA ASP A 494 -53.26 -6.45 12.97
C ASP A 494 -51.91 -5.70 12.92
N GLU A 495 -51.97 -4.37 12.70
CA GLU A 495 -50.79 -3.49 12.58
C GLU A 495 -49.82 -3.86 11.45
N LYS A 496 -50.28 -4.58 10.42
CA LYS A 496 -49.53 -4.89 9.21
C LYS A 496 -50.31 -4.48 7.97
N LEU A 497 -49.59 -4.15 6.90
CA LEU A 497 -50.17 -3.90 5.59
C LEU A 497 -50.10 -5.16 4.73
N TYR A 498 -51.24 -5.63 4.27
CA TYR A 498 -51.36 -6.77 3.35
C TYR A 498 -51.67 -6.26 1.94
N ILE A 499 -50.76 -6.52 1.00
CA ILE A 499 -50.88 -6.11 -0.39
C ILE A 499 -51.00 -7.36 -1.26
N PRO A 500 -51.94 -7.44 -2.22
CA PRO A 500 -51.98 -8.58 -3.15
C PRO A 500 -50.63 -8.79 -3.85
N LEU A 501 -50.18 -10.04 -3.97
CA LEU A 501 -48.89 -10.37 -4.59
C LEU A 501 -48.87 -10.06 -6.09
N GLN A 502 -48.51 -8.82 -6.43
CA GLN A 502 -48.34 -8.28 -7.79
C GLN A 502 -47.19 -7.27 -7.76
N GLU A 503 -46.41 -7.17 -8.84
CA GLU A 503 -45.33 -6.17 -8.98
C GLU A 503 -44.36 -6.06 -7.79
N LYS A 504 -44.18 -7.16 -7.04
CA LYS A 504 -43.35 -7.23 -5.81
C LYS A 504 -41.93 -6.68 -6.02
N HIS A 505 -41.37 -6.85 -7.21
CA HIS A 505 -40.03 -6.38 -7.56
C HIS A 505 -39.85 -4.87 -7.34
N LEU A 506 -40.93 -4.06 -7.41
CA LEU A 506 -40.85 -2.63 -7.11
C LEU A 506 -40.48 -2.36 -5.65
N LEU A 507 -41.01 -3.16 -4.70
CA LEU A 507 -40.61 -3.11 -3.29
C LEU A 507 -39.19 -3.62 -3.07
N GLU A 508 -38.76 -4.61 -3.87
CA GLU A 508 -37.38 -5.11 -3.85
C GLU A 508 -36.39 -4.02 -4.31
N PHE A 509 -36.70 -3.30 -5.39
CA PHE A 509 -35.89 -2.22 -5.95
C PHE A 509 -35.72 -1.02 -5.02
N ILE A 510 -36.67 -0.77 -4.12
CA ILE A 510 -36.53 0.27 -3.09
C ILE A 510 -36.15 -0.28 -1.71
N GLY A 511 -35.84 -1.58 -1.62
CA GLY A 511 -35.31 -2.22 -0.42
C GLY A 511 -36.29 -2.25 0.77
N VAL A 512 -37.59 -2.38 0.53
CA VAL A 512 -38.61 -2.44 1.58
C VAL A 512 -38.69 -3.86 2.16
N PRO A 513 -38.41 -4.06 3.47
CA PRO A 513 -38.56 -5.37 4.10
C PRO A 513 -40.01 -5.85 4.11
N HIS A 514 -40.24 -7.10 3.69
CA HIS A 514 -41.57 -7.68 3.63
C HIS A 514 -41.54 -9.21 3.68
N ARG A 515 -42.68 -9.82 4.01
CA ARG A 515 -42.87 -11.27 3.98
C ARG A 515 -43.90 -11.67 2.94
N ILE A 516 -43.88 -12.94 2.54
CA ILE A 516 -44.89 -13.52 1.67
C ILE A 516 -45.74 -14.49 2.49
N GLU A 517 -47.03 -14.19 2.61
CA GLU A 517 -47.99 -14.99 3.37
C GLU A 517 -49.29 -15.14 2.55
N ASP A 518 -49.72 -16.37 2.26
CA ASP A 518 -51.00 -16.70 1.61
C ASP A 518 -51.33 -15.88 0.34
N GLY A 519 -50.34 -15.57 -0.49
CA GLY A 519 -50.51 -14.78 -1.72
C GLY A 519 -50.56 -13.27 -1.50
N TYR A 520 -50.14 -12.80 -0.33
CA TYR A 520 -49.97 -11.38 0.01
C TYR A 520 -48.51 -11.04 0.31
N ILE A 521 -48.16 -9.81 0.01
CA ILE A 521 -46.96 -9.12 0.50
C ILE A 521 -47.34 -8.46 1.82
N VAL A 522 -46.63 -8.80 2.90
CA VAL A 522 -46.95 -8.35 4.26
C VAL A 522 -45.84 -7.45 4.78
N LEU A 523 -46.18 -6.20 5.08
CA LEU A 523 -45.25 -5.19 5.60
C LEU A 523 -45.59 -4.87 7.07
N GLN A 524 -44.57 -4.88 7.92
CA GLN A 524 -44.70 -4.46 9.33
C GLN A 524 -44.43 -2.97 9.51
N GLU A 525 -43.33 -2.46 8.93
CA GLU A 525 -42.99 -1.03 8.88
C GLU A 525 -43.51 -0.47 7.55
N PHE A 526 -44.71 0.13 7.56
CA PHE A 526 -45.40 0.56 6.33
C PHE A 526 -45.90 2.01 6.37
N LYS A 527 -45.96 2.64 7.54
CA LYS A 527 -46.62 3.95 7.70
C LYS A 527 -45.84 5.04 6.95
N SER A 528 -44.52 5.05 7.11
CA SER A 528 -43.61 5.96 6.39
C SER A 528 -43.76 5.83 4.88
N LEU A 529 -43.84 4.59 4.38
CA LEU A 529 -44.08 4.30 2.97
C LEU A 529 -45.41 4.89 2.49
N LEU A 530 -46.51 4.64 3.21
CA LEU A 530 -47.82 5.19 2.84
C LEU A 530 -47.85 6.73 2.86
N TYR A 531 -47.13 7.35 3.80
CA TYR A 531 -46.95 8.80 3.84
C TYR A 531 -46.22 9.32 2.59
N CYS A 532 -45.08 8.71 2.22
CA CYS A 532 -44.31 9.08 1.02
C CYS A 532 -45.08 8.90 -0.30
N PHE A 533 -46.20 8.17 -0.28
CA PHE A 533 -47.08 7.96 -1.43
C PHE A 533 -48.41 8.73 -1.33
N GLY A 534 -48.56 9.62 -0.35
CA GLY A 534 -49.76 10.43 -0.18
C GLY A 534 -51.02 9.64 0.17
N LEU A 535 -50.88 8.38 0.64
CA LEU A 535 -52.00 7.50 0.99
C LEU A 535 -52.54 7.75 2.42
N VAL A 536 -51.80 8.53 3.22
CA VAL A 536 -52.26 9.00 4.55
C VAL A 536 -52.75 10.44 4.47
N ASN A 537 -51.88 11.36 4.05
CA ASN A 537 -52.13 12.81 4.06
C ASN A 537 -51.75 13.48 2.73
N GLY A 538 -52.39 13.11 1.62
CA GLY A 538 -52.07 13.71 0.33
C GLY A 538 -52.98 13.29 -0.83
N ASN A 539 -52.60 13.77 -2.03
CA ASN A 539 -53.20 13.39 -3.30
C ASN A 539 -52.08 13.06 -4.29
N PHE A 540 -51.79 11.77 -4.45
CA PHE A 540 -50.70 11.31 -5.30
C PHE A 540 -50.90 11.72 -6.76
N GLU A 541 -52.10 11.55 -7.30
CA GLU A 541 -52.39 11.86 -8.70
C GLU A 541 -52.18 13.35 -9.02
N GLU A 542 -52.50 14.25 -8.09
CA GLU A 542 -52.23 15.68 -8.24
C GLU A 542 -50.74 15.98 -8.21
N ALA A 543 -50.00 15.45 -7.23
CA ALA A 543 -48.56 15.67 -7.10
C ALA A 543 -47.80 15.12 -8.31
N TYR A 544 -48.12 13.89 -8.73
CA TYR A 544 -47.52 13.19 -9.88
C TYR A 544 -47.60 14.02 -11.17
N SER A 545 -48.68 14.78 -11.37
CA SER A 545 -48.85 15.63 -12.57
C SER A 545 -47.98 16.89 -12.60
N ARG A 546 -47.32 17.24 -11.49
CA ARG A 546 -46.60 18.51 -11.30
C ARG A 546 -45.10 18.38 -11.08
N VAL A 547 -44.61 17.18 -10.83
CA VAL A 547 -43.21 16.89 -10.46
C VAL A 547 -42.44 16.29 -11.63
N GLU A 548 -41.12 16.50 -11.64
CA GLU A 548 -40.22 16.00 -12.69
C GLU A 548 -39.29 14.89 -12.20
N SER A 549 -39.25 14.63 -10.88
CA SER A 549 -38.42 13.57 -10.28
C SER A 549 -39.14 12.78 -9.19
N THR A 550 -38.67 11.55 -8.94
CA THR A 550 -39.21 10.70 -7.86
C THR A 550 -39.00 11.32 -6.48
N MET A 551 -37.90 12.05 -6.29
CA MET A 551 -37.61 12.73 -5.02
C MET A 551 -38.55 13.93 -4.78
N GLU A 552 -38.90 14.71 -5.80
CA GLU A 552 -39.94 15.74 -5.69
C GLU A 552 -41.29 15.15 -5.33
N LEU A 553 -41.63 14.00 -5.93
CA LEU A 553 -42.89 13.30 -5.66
C LEU A 553 -43.01 12.89 -4.19
N VAL A 554 -42.02 12.17 -3.64
CA VAL A 554 -42.11 11.68 -2.25
C VAL A 554 -42.05 12.81 -1.21
N ASN A 555 -41.49 13.96 -1.56
CA ASN A 555 -41.47 15.15 -0.72
C ASN A 555 -42.76 16.00 -0.79
N SER A 556 -43.76 15.59 -1.58
CA SER A 556 -45.00 16.36 -1.77
C SER A 556 -46.06 16.14 -0.67
N PHE A 557 -45.84 15.21 0.27
CA PHE A 557 -46.89 14.72 1.17
C PHE A 557 -46.64 15.00 2.67
N GLY A 558 -45.97 16.11 2.98
CA GLY A 558 -45.86 16.65 4.34
C GLY A 558 -44.70 16.13 5.19
N ILE A 559 -44.07 15.01 4.81
CA ILE A 559 -42.78 14.59 5.38
C ILE A 559 -41.65 14.83 4.38
N LYS A 560 -40.49 15.25 4.88
CA LYS A 560 -39.31 15.47 4.05
C LYS A 560 -38.51 14.17 3.94
N VAL A 561 -38.06 13.84 2.74
CA VAL A 561 -37.32 12.62 2.42
C VAL A 561 -36.05 12.98 1.68
N MET A 562 -34.92 12.44 2.13
CA MET A 562 -33.61 12.60 1.49
C MET A 562 -33.26 11.36 0.67
N GLU A 563 -32.37 11.50 -0.31
CA GLU A 563 -31.88 10.36 -1.08
C GLU A 563 -31.12 9.38 -0.18
N LYS A 564 -31.58 8.12 -0.12
CA LYS A 564 -30.97 7.12 0.76
C LYS A 564 -29.55 6.78 0.31
N ALA A 565 -29.29 6.72 -1.01
CA ALA A 565 -28.03 6.29 -1.61
C ALA A 565 -27.78 6.97 -2.97
N PRO A 566 -27.51 8.28 -3.02
CA PRO A 566 -27.26 9.00 -4.26
C PRO A 566 -25.93 8.59 -4.93
N SER A 567 -25.06 7.88 -4.19
CA SER A 567 -23.81 7.34 -4.73
C SER A 567 -23.59 5.89 -4.31
N TYR A 568 -23.30 5.04 -5.29
CA TYR A 568 -22.86 3.66 -5.13
C TYR A 568 -21.37 3.53 -5.49
N ILE A 569 -20.63 2.69 -4.76
CA ILE A 569 -19.21 2.43 -4.98
C ILE A 569 -19.01 1.02 -5.49
N GLY A 570 -18.43 0.89 -6.68
CA GLY A 570 -18.01 -0.40 -7.22
C GLY A 570 -16.81 -0.99 -6.46
N LEU A 571 -16.88 -2.28 -6.11
CA LEU A 571 -15.83 -3.00 -5.41
C LEU A 571 -15.54 -4.35 -6.07
N ARG A 572 -14.28 -4.78 -6.01
CA ARG A 572 -13.83 -6.11 -6.42
C ARG A 572 -12.81 -6.67 -5.45
N MET A 573 -12.82 -7.98 -5.24
CA MET A 573 -11.77 -8.62 -4.46
C MET A 573 -10.38 -8.42 -5.09
N GLY A 574 -9.45 -7.91 -4.30
CA GLY A 574 -8.04 -7.79 -4.61
C GLY A 574 -7.27 -8.98 -4.04
N ARG A 575 -6.41 -8.74 -3.07
CA ARG A 575 -5.57 -9.77 -2.45
C ARG A 575 -6.20 -10.20 -1.12
N PRO A 576 -6.25 -11.51 -0.82
CA PRO A 576 -6.58 -11.97 0.52
C PRO A 576 -5.61 -11.40 1.57
N GLU A 577 -6.05 -11.40 2.81
CA GLU A 577 -5.24 -11.17 3.99
C GLU A 577 -4.09 -12.20 4.11
N LYS A 578 -3.05 -11.83 4.86
CA LYS A 578 -1.89 -12.70 5.08
C LYS A 578 -1.48 -12.63 6.54
N ALA A 579 -1.23 -13.80 7.13
CA ALA A 579 -0.52 -13.94 8.40
C ALA A 579 0.35 -15.20 8.30
N LYS A 580 1.58 -15.05 7.82
CA LYS A 580 2.43 -16.20 7.50
C LYS A 580 3.92 -15.91 7.63
N GLU A 581 4.66 -16.91 8.10
CA GLU A 581 6.13 -16.90 8.08
C GLU A 581 6.69 -16.59 6.69
N ARG A 582 7.66 -15.66 6.63
CA ARG A 582 8.36 -15.34 5.38
C ARG A 582 9.50 -16.33 5.15
N LYS A 583 9.24 -17.34 4.33
CA LYS A 583 10.23 -18.37 3.97
C LYS A 583 10.88 -18.06 2.63
N MET A 584 12.18 -18.30 2.53
CA MET A 584 12.83 -18.46 1.22
C MET A 584 12.23 -19.66 0.49
N SER A 585 12.33 -19.69 -0.84
CA SER A 585 11.98 -20.86 -1.64
C SER A 585 13.25 -21.48 -2.23
N PRO A 586 13.68 -22.68 -1.77
CA PRO A 586 13.18 -23.43 -0.62
C PRO A 586 13.54 -22.80 0.73
N ALA A 587 12.88 -23.24 1.81
CA ALA A 587 13.10 -22.73 3.16
C ALA A 587 14.48 -23.12 3.71
N VAL A 588 15.11 -22.20 4.43
CA VAL A 588 16.51 -22.30 4.88
C VAL A 588 16.59 -21.98 6.38
N ASN A 589 17.48 -22.66 7.10
CA ASN A 589 17.76 -22.38 8.52
C ASN A 589 19.08 -21.64 8.71
N VAL A 590 20.04 -21.81 7.80
CA VAL A 590 21.36 -21.16 7.86
C VAL A 590 21.85 -20.67 6.51
N LEU A 591 22.43 -19.47 6.49
CA LEU A 591 23.10 -18.91 5.31
C LEU A 591 24.53 -19.47 5.16
N PHE A 592 24.65 -20.79 5.08
CA PHE A 592 25.91 -21.49 4.85
C PHE A 592 25.87 -22.22 3.50
N PRO A 593 26.82 -21.96 2.58
CA PRO A 593 26.82 -22.59 1.27
C PRO A 593 27.27 -24.05 1.39
N ILE A 594 26.45 -24.97 0.87
CA ILE A 594 26.75 -26.41 0.81
C ILE A 594 26.74 -26.96 -0.62
N GLY A 595 26.58 -26.10 -1.64
CA GLY A 595 26.48 -26.51 -3.04
C GLY A 595 25.31 -27.47 -3.26
N ARG A 596 25.56 -28.52 -4.04
CA ARG A 596 24.62 -29.64 -4.24
C ARG A 596 24.87 -30.81 -3.30
N ASN A 597 25.78 -30.67 -2.33
CA ASN A 597 26.21 -31.77 -1.44
C ASN A 597 25.14 -32.21 -0.44
N GLY A 598 24.16 -31.34 -0.14
CA GLY A 598 23.00 -31.66 0.72
C GLY A 598 21.81 -32.30 -0.02
N GLY A 599 21.97 -32.67 -1.30
CA GLY A 599 20.88 -33.19 -2.14
C GLY A 599 19.82 -32.14 -2.49
N LYS A 600 18.65 -32.59 -2.97
CA LYS A 600 17.53 -31.69 -3.36
C LYS A 600 17.01 -30.85 -2.19
N THR A 601 17.06 -31.40 -0.98
CA THR A 601 16.56 -30.77 0.26
C THR A 601 17.57 -29.86 0.95
N ARG A 602 18.83 -29.81 0.46
CA ARG A 602 19.90 -28.93 0.96
C ARG A 602 20.20 -29.12 2.45
N GLU A 603 20.22 -30.38 2.90
CA GLU A 603 20.49 -30.73 4.30
C GLU A 603 21.99 -30.69 4.59
N VAL A 604 22.38 -29.99 5.65
CA VAL A 604 23.77 -29.86 6.08
C VAL A 604 24.30 -31.22 6.55
N GLU A 605 23.47 -32.00 7.25
CA GLU A 605 23.78 -33.35 7.74
C GLU A 605 24.15 -34.31 6.59
N LYS A 606 23.49 -34.19 5.43
CA LYS A 606 23.84 -34.97 4.24
C LYS A 606 25.17 -34.53 3.66
N ALA A 607 25.46 -33.23 3.68
CA ALA A 607 26.74 -32.69 3.20
C ALA A 607 27.93 -33.16 4.06
N THR A 608 27.76 -33.36 5.37
CA THR A 608 28.84 -33.85 6.26
C THR A 608 29.37 -35.23 5.88
N ARG A 609 28.56 -36.07 5.21
CA ARG A 609 28.97 -37.40 4.72
C ARG A 609 30.08 -37.32 3.66
N LYS A 610 30.26 -36.17 3.00
CA LYS A 610 31.35 -35.91 2.05
C LYS A 610 32.66 -35.52 2.74
N GLY A 611 32.63 -35.19 4.04
CA GLY A 611 33.79 -34.68 4.78
C GLY A 611 34.12 -33.26 4.38
N LYS A 612 34.85 -33.08 3.26
CA LYS A 612 35.19 -31.78 2.67
C LYS A 612 34.31 -31.47 1.47
N ILE A 613 33.89 -30.22 1.35
CA ILE A 613 33.11 -29.71 0.23
C ILE A 613 33.79 -28.48 -0.38
N LYS A 614 33.76 -28.39 -1.70
CA LYS A 614 34.30 -27.26 -2.45
C LYS A 614 33.22 -26.19 -2.62
N ILE A 615 33.45 -25.00 -2.08
CA ILE A 615 32.48 -23.89 -2.02
C ILE A 615 33.18 -22.53 -2.12
N GLU A 616 32.48 -21.52 -2.65
CA GLU A 616 32.93 -20.13 -2.63
C GLU A 616 32.64 -19.47 -1.29
N VAL A 617 33.68 -18.99 -0.62
CA VAL A 617 33.60 -18.33 0.69
C VAL A 617 34.61 -17.20 0.80
N VAL A 618 34.30 -16.21 1.62
CA VAL A 618 35.15 -15.06 1.96
C VAL A 618 36.61 -15.46 2.19
N TYR A 619 37.58 -14.69 1.70
CA TYR A 619 39.00 -14.93 1.96
C TYR A 619 39.49 -14.05 3.12
N ARG A 620 39.55 -14.61 4.33
CA ARG A 620 40.09 -13.93 5.52
C ARG A 620 41.41 -14.52 5.94
N TYR A 621 42.41 -13.68 6.23
CA TYR A 621 43.76 -14.07 6.59
C TYR A 621 44.08 -13.64 8.03
N CYS A 622 44.60 -14.56 8.84
CA CYS A 622 45.11 -14.23 10.17
C CYS A 622 46.59 -13.89 10.07
N GLU A 623 46.97 -12.66 10.42
CA GLU A 623 48.37 -12.22 10.36
C GLU A 623 49.23 -12.90 11.44
N SER A 624 48.65 -13.21 12.61
CA SER A 624 49.37 -13.79 13.75
C SER A 624 49.75 -15.26 13.57
N CYS A 625 48.95 -16.06 12.86
CA CYS A 625 49.22 -17.50 12.67
C CYS A 625 49.20 -17.98 11.21
N SER A 626 49.12 -17.03 10.27
CA SER A 626 49.15 -17.24 8.81
C SER A 626 48.09 -18.19 8.26
N LYS A 627 46.99 -18.42 8.99
CA LYS A 627 45.88 -19.27 8.55
C LYS A 627 44.83 -18.47 7.79
N VAL A 628 44.28 -19.09 6.75
CA VAL A 628 43.13 -18.57 6.00
C VAL A 628 41.85 -19.15 6.59
N GLY A 629 40.90 -18.29 6.95
CA GLY A 629 39.63 -18.65 7.59
C GLY A 629 38.42 -18.12 6.83
N ILE A 630 37.25 -18.27 7.46
CA ILE A 630 35.95 -17.74 6.99
C ILE A 630 35.26 -16.87 8.05
N THR A 631 35.90 -16.67 9.20
CA THR A 631 35.35 -16.01 10.39
C THR A 631 36.14 -14.75 10.73
N THR A 632 35.49 -13.81 11.41
CA THR A 632 36.08 -12.54 11.87
C THR A 632 37.29 -12.77 12.79
N LEU A 633 37.14 -13.65 13.78
CA LEU A 633 38.23 -14.11 14.63
C LEU A 633 38.82 -15.43 14.14
N CYS A 634 40.13 -15.60 14.29
CA CYS A 634 40.84 -16.80 13.86
C CYS A 634 40.50 -17.99 14.77
N GLN A 635 40.00 -19.09 14.19
CA GLN A 635 39.63 -20.30 14.94
C GLN A 635 40.81 -21.04 15.60
N ARG A 636 42.06 -20.64 15.31
CA ARG A 636 43.27 -21.23 15.88
C ARG A 636 43.83 -20.43 17.06
N CYS A 637 43.96 -19.11 16.92
CA CYS A 637 44.63 -18.26 17.91
C CYS A 637 43.74 -17.15 18.49
N GLY A 638 42.49 -17.01 18.06
CA GLY A 638 41.55 -15.99 18.55
C GLY A 638 41.75 -14.59 17.99
N GLU A 639 42.91 -14.28 17.41
CA GLU A 639 43.22 -12.97 16.85
C GLU A 639 42.30 -12.57 15.67
N PRO A 640 42.03 -11.27 15.47
CA PRO A 640 41.30 -10.76 14.32
C PRO A 640 41.95 -11.19 13.00
N THR A 641 41.10 -11.47 12.02
CA THR A 641 41.53 -11.75 10.65
C THR A 641 41.24 -10.55 9.76
N VAL A 642 42.02 -10.35 8.71
CA VAL A 642 41.84 -9.29 7.72
C VAL A 642 41.30 -9.84 6.42
N PHE A 643 40.53 -9.04 5.68
CA PHE A 643 40.15 -9.38 4.33
C PHE A 643 41.37 -9.31 3.40
N LYS A 644 41.49 -10.29 2.50
CA LYS A 644 42.39 -10.20 1.35
C LYS A 644 41.58 -10.48 0.10
N ARG A 645 42.05 -10.01 -1.06
CA ARG A 645 41.42 -10.33 -2.33
C ARG A 645 42.19 -11.41 -3.08
N LYS A 646 41.47 -12.18 -3.88
CA LYS A 646 42.00 -13.30 -4.66
C LYS A 646 41.68 -13.13 -6.14
N CYS A 647 42.70 -13.30 -6.98
CA CYS A 647 42.52 -13.44 -8.42
C CYS A 647 42.04 -14.85 -8.72
N GLN A 648 40.91 -14.99 -9.40
CA GLN A 648 40.41 -16.29 -9.82
C GLN A 648 41.17 -16.86 -11.04
N SER A 649 41.78 -15.99 -11.86
CA SER A 649 42.51 -16.39 -13.07
C SER A 649 43.89 -16.96 -12.77
N CYS A 650 44.69 -16.29 -11.94
CA CYS A 650 46.09 -16.66 -11.69
C CYS A 650 46.42 -16.97 -10.22
N GLY A 651 45.43 -16.90 -9.32
CA GLY A 651 45.62 -17.21 -7.90
C GLY A 651 46.41 -16.18 -7.09
N TYR A 652 46.74 -15.00 -7.64
CA TYR A 652 47.36 -13.92 -6.88
C TYR A 652 46.48 -13.49 -5.69
N THR A 653 47.11 -13.27 -4.52
CA THR A 653 46.45 -12.71 -3.34
C THR A 653 46.93 -11.27 -3.17
N GLY A 654 45.99 -10.32 -3.20
CA GLY A 654 46.26 -8.89 -3.01
C GLY A 654 45.61 -8.35 -1.74
N ASP A 655 45.99 -7.14 -1.36
CA ASP A 655 45.37 -6.39 -0.29
C ASP A 655 43.97 -5.88 -0.66
N ILE A 656 43.21 -5.41 0.34
CA ILE A 656 41.83 -4.97 0.13
C ILE A 656 41.72 -3.74 -0.79
N SER A 657 42.76 -2.91 -0.81
CA SER A 657 42.89 -1.72 -1.67
C SER A 657 43.09 -2.07 -3.15
N GLU A 658 43.58 -3.27 -3.48
CA GLU A 658 43.85 -3.69 -4.85
C GLU A 658 42.57 -4.17 -5.54
N SER A 659 42.05 -3.45 -6.53
CA SER A 659 40.87 -3.88 -7.29
C SER A 659 41.19 -4.81 -8.47
N THR A 660 42.42 -4.71 -8.99
CA THR A 660 42.87 -5.34 -10.23
C THR A 660 44.16 -6.12 -9.99
N CYS A 661 44.25 -7.32 -10.58
CA CYS A 661 45.41 -8.17 -10.42
C CYS A 661 46.61 -7.60 -11.18
N PRO A 662 47.76 -7.36 -10.52
CA PRO A 662 48.95 -6.84 -11.20
C PRO A 662 49.57 -7.84 -12.19
N LYS A 663 49.23 -9.13 -12.08
CA LYS A 663 49.78 -10.19 -12.95
C LYS A 663 49.01 -10.43 -14.24
N CYS A 664 47.70 -10.17 -14.26
CA CYS A 664 46.84 -10.56 -15.39
C CYS A 664 45.69 -9.59 -15.67
N SER A 665 45.68 -8.43 -14.99
CA SER A 665 44.67 -7.38 -15.14
C SER A 665 43.22 -7.81 -14.88
N SER A 666 43.00 -9.05 -14.41
CA SER A 666 41.69 -9.54 -14.01
C SER A 666 41.26 -8.93 -12.67
N ARG A 667 39.95 -8.80 -12.45
CA ARG A 667 39.38 -8.29 -11.19
C ARG A 667 39.75 -9.20 -10.00
N LEU A 668 40.11 -8.59 -8.88
CA LEU A 668 40.34 -9.28 -7.61
C LEU A 668 39.05 -9.38 -6.78
N ASN A 669 38.73 -10.58 -6.30
CA ASN A 669 37.50 -10.89 -5.56
C ASN A 669 37.75 -11.06 -4.05
N LEU A 670 36.78 -10.73 -3.20
CA LEU A 670 36.87 -10.87 -1.73
C LEU A 670 36.67 -12.31 -1.24
N TYR A 671 36.43 -13.25 -2.15
CA TYR A 671 36.15 -14.65 -1.89
C TYR A 671 36.96 -15.53 -2.84
N SER A 672 37.07 -16.80 -2.50
CA SER A 672 37.64 -17.81 -3.40
C SER A 672 36.97 -19.16 -3.18
N GLU A 673 37.00 -20.00 -4.20
CA GLU A 673 36.60 -21.40 -4.07
C GLU A 673 37.62 -22.17 -3.22
N ARG A 674 37.16 -22.85 -2.17
CA ARG A 674 38.01 -23.58 -1.21
C ARG A 674 37.35 -24.88 -0.74
N ASP A 675 38.19 -25.86 -0.39
CA ASP A 675 37.75 -27.09 0.27
C ASP A 675 37.54 -26.84 1.78
N ILE A 676 36.29 -26.87 2.21
CA ILE A 676 35.87 -26.64 3.60
C ILE A 676 35.44 -27.96 4.23
N ASP A 677 36.02 -28.30 5.39
CA ASP A 677 35.65 -29.48 6.17
C ASP A 677 34.35 -29.23 6.93
N ILE A 678 33.23 -29.48 6.24
CA ILE A 678 31.89 -29.26 6.77
C ILE A 678 31.57 -30.22 7.92
N LYS A 679 32.17 -31.42 7.94
CA LYS A 679 31.98 -32.39 9.03
C LYS A 679 32.54 -31.85 10.34
N ILE A 680 33.77 -31.34 10.34
CA ILE A 680 34.38 -30.76 11.53
C ILE A 680 33.59 -29.52 12.01
N LEU A 681 33.19 -28.65 11.08
CA LEU A 681 32.40 -27.46 11.44
C LEU A 681 31.06 -27.82 12.07
N TYR A 682 30.35 -28.80 11.50
CA TYR A 682 29.05 -29.24 12.00
C TYR A 682 29.14 -29.91 13.38
N GLU A 683 30.10 -30.80 13.62
CA GLU A 683 30.26 -31.44 14.93
C GLU A 683 30.69 -30.44 16.02
N ARG A 684 31.56 -29.47 15.69
CA ARG A 684 31.89 -28.37 16.61
C ARG A 684 30.67 -27.53 16.95
N ALA A 685 29.85 -27.20 15.95
CA ALA A 685 28.64 -26.43 16.14
C ALA A 685 27.65 -27.17 17.05
N LYS A 686 27.42 -28.47 16.82
CA LYS A 686 26.59 -29.34 17.68
C LYS A 686 27.06 -29.35 19.12
N ALA A 687 28.34 -29.60 19.35
CA ALA A 687 28.92 -29.66 20.68
C ALA A 687 28.75 -28.32 21.42
N ARG A 688 28.96 -27.20 20.72
CA ARG A 688 28.86 -25.85 21.30
C ARG A 688 27.43 -25.49 21.73
N VAL A 689 26.42 -25.88 20.95
CA VAL A 689 25.01 -25.55 21.24
C VAL A 689 24.27 -26.63 22.02
N GLY A 690 24.93 -27.76 22.35
CA GLY A 690 24.30 -28.91 23.00
C GLY A 690 23.18 -29.54 22.17
N SER A 691 23.29 -29.54 20.84
CA SER A 691 22.28 -30.14 19.95
C SER A 691 22.45 -31.66 19.89
N SER A 692 21.32 -32.37 19.85
CA SER A 692 21.27 -33.82 19.64
C SER A 692 21.65 -34.24 18.21
N GLY A 693 21.68 -33.30 17.26
CA GLY A 693 21.90 -33.55 15.83
C GLY A 693 20.72 -34.26 15.14
N ARG A 694 19.55 -34.30 15.79
CA ARG A 694 18.32 -34.86 15.20
C ARG A 694 17.56 -33.83 14.39
N GLU A 695 17.86 -32.55 14.57
CA GLU A 695 17.27 -31.45 13.82
C GLU A 695 17.76 -31.46 12.37
N VAL A 696 16.86 -31.28 11.41
CA VAL A 696 17.22 -31.21 9.98
C VAL A 696 17.59 -29.76 9.64
N VAL A 697 18.88 -29.47 9.44
CA VAL A 697 19.34 -28.11 9.13
C VAL A 697 19.47 -27.93 7.62
N LYS A 698 18.73 -26.95 7.07
CA LYS A 698 18.80 -26.60 5.64
C LYS A 698 19.74 -25.42 5.38
N GLY A 699 20.71 -25.62 4.49
CA GLY A 699 21.65 -24.60 4.02
C GLY A 699 21.28 -24.02 2.65
N ILE A 700 22.20 -23.26 2.05
CA ILE A 700 22.03 -22.66 0.71
C ILE A 700 22.94 -23.31 -0.33
N ILE A 701 22.65 -23.13 -1.62
CA ILE A 701 23.51 -23.63 -2.70
C ILE A 701 24.81 -22.83 -2.75
N GLY A 702 24.72 -21.51 -2.71
CA GLY A 702 25.85 -20.61 -2.79
C GLY A 702 25.50 -19.24 -2.24
N MET A 703 26.51 -18.50 -1.81
CA MET A 703 26.36 -17.13 -1.33
C MET A 703 26.14 -16.18 -2.50
N THR A 704 25.15 -15.30 -2.38
CA THR A 704 24.88 -14.19 -3.31
C THR A 704 25.41 -12.86 -2.81
N SER A 705 25.90 -12.78 -1.57
CA SER A 705 26.45 -11.55 -0.99
C SER A 705 27.82 -11.21 -1.58
N LEU A 706 28.15 -9.92 -1.63
CA LEU A 706 29.42 -9.40 -2.16
C LEU A 706 30.65 -10.08 -1.52
N TYR A 707 30.61 -10.24 -0.20
CA TYR A 707 31.72 -10.79 0.58
C TYR A 707 31.71 -12.32 0.66
N LYS A 708 30.57 -12.97 0.41
CA LYS A 708 30.36 -14.42 0.61
C LYS A 708 30.79 -14.93 2.00
N ILE A 709 30.49 -14.16 3.05
CA ILE A 709 30.72 -14.57 4.44
C ILE A 709 29.61 -15.54 4.86
N PRO A 710 29.92 -16.82 5.17
CA PRO A 710 28.90 -17.77 5.58
C PRO A 710 28.47 -17.53 7.03
N GLU A 711 27.18 -17.77 7.31
CA GLU A 711 26.64 -17.70 8.66
C GLU A 711 27.11 -18.90 9.52
N PRO A 712 27.42 -18.71 10.83
CA PRO A 712 27.74 -19.82 11.73
C PRO A 712 26.65 -20.91 11.79
N ILE A 713 27.06 -22.18 11.70
CA ILE A 713 26.15 -23.35 11.69
C ILE A 713 25.37 -23.46 13.00
N GLU A 714 25.94 -23.00 14.12
CA GLU A 714 25.30 -22.93 15.42
C GLU A 714 23.93 -22.24 15.37
N LYS A 715 23.83 -21.12 14.61
CA LYS A 715 22.56 -20.40 14.45
C LYS A 715 21.55 -21.26 13.69
N GLY A 716 22.00 -22.00 12.67
CA GLY A 716 21.19 -22.95 11.92
C GLY A 716 20.59 -24.07 12.77
N LEU A 717 21.40 -24.67 13.63
CA LEU A 717 20.96 -25.72 14.57
C LEU A 717 19.91 -25.18 15.55
N LEU A 718 20.14 -24.00 16.13
CA LEU A 718 19.19 -23.36 17.03
C LEU A 718 17.88 -23.01 16.30
N ARG A 719 17.96 -22.46 15.08
CA ARG A 719 16.75 -22.17 14.28
C ARG A 719 15.96 -23.44 13.95
N ALA A 720 16.65 -24.51 13.54
CA ALA A 720 16.01 -25.79 13.25
C ALA A 720 15.34 -26.40 14.49
N LYS A 721 15.99 -26.31 15.66
CA LYS A 721 15.43 -26.75 16.95
C LYS A 721 14.11 -26.06 17.29
N HIS A 722 13.99 -24.77 16.95
CA HIS A 722 12.78 -23.98 17.21
C HIS A 722 11.81 -23.90 16.02
N GLY A 723 12.07 -24.61 14.93
CA GLY A 723 11.19 -24.62 13.75
C GLY A 723 11.13 -23.30 12.98
N VAL A 724 12.12 -22.42 13.13
CA VAL A 724 12.16 -21.09 12.49
C VAL A 724 13.11 -21.05 11.30
N TYR A 725 12.86 -20.11 10.38
CA TYR A 725 13.55 -20.01 9.10
C TYR A 725 14.17 -18.62 8.91
N VAL A 726 15.34 -18.59 8.28
CA VAL A 726 16.11 -17.36 8.05
C VAL A 726 15.79 -16.76 6.68
N PHE A 727 15.76 -15.43 6.59
CA PHE A 727 15.70 -14.69 5.35
C PHE A 727 17.10 -14.27 4.86
N LYS A 728 17.20 -13.66 3.68
CA LYS A 728 18.47 -13.41 2.97
C LYS A 728 19.49 -12.57 3.77
N ASP A 729 19.03 -11.76 4.71
CA ASP A 729 19.80 -10.84 5.55
C ASP A 729 20.12 -11.40 6.95
N GLY A 730 19.77 -12.66 7.22
CA GLY A 730 19.99 -13.28 8.54
C GLY A 730 18.86 -13.09 9.55
N THR A 731 17.82 -12.31 9.21
CA THR A 731 16.64 -12.07 10.07
C THR A 731 15.59 -13.18 9.94
N ILE A 732 14.70 -13.28 10.92
CA ILE A 732 13.48 -14.11 10.86
C ILE A 732 12.31 -13.13 10.70
N ARG A 733 11.45 -13.36 9.71
CA ARG A 733 10.37 -12.43 9.35
C ARG A 733 9.02 -13.12 9.31
N PHE A 734 7.99 -12.39 9.69
CA PHE A 734 6.60 -12.80 9.61
C PHE A 734 5.84 -11.75 8.79
N ASP A 735 5.24 -12.15 7.67
CA ASP A 735 4.48 -11.24 6.83
C ASP A 735 3.03 -11.23 7.34
N SER A 736 2.55 -10.06 7.76
CA SER A 736 1.15 -9.82 8.14
C SER A 736 0.54 -8.72 7.28
N THR A 737 -0.75 -8.81 6.98
CA THR A 737 -1.53 -7.65 6.56
C THR A 737 -1.76 -6.78 7.77
N ASP A 738 -1.32 -5.53 7.70
CA ASP A 738 -1.55 -4.50 8.69
C ASP A 738 -2.83 -3.72 8.38
N ILE A 739 -3.53 -3.35 9.44
CA ILE A 739 -4.79 -2.60 9.41
C ILE A 739 -4.69 -1.51 10.48
N PRO A 740 -5.11 -0.27 10.20
CA PRO A 740 -5.07 0.80 11.18
C PRO A 740 -6.00 0.51 12.36
N LEU A 741 -5.57 0.89 13.56
CA LEU A 741 -6.40 0.86 14.76
C LEU A 741 -6.00 2.03 15.66
N THR A 742 -6.95 2.92 15.95
CA THR A 742 -6.71 4.09 16.82
C THR A 742 -7.21 3.87 18.24
N HIS A 743 -8.28 3.07 18.41
CA HIS A 743 -8.90 2.79 19.69
C HIS A 743 -9.32 1.33 19.76
N PHE A 744 -9.12 0.68 20.92
CA PHE A 744 -9.54 -0.69 21.16
C PHE A 744 -10.24 -0.80 22.52
N ARG A 745 -11.13 -1.78 22.64
CA ARG A 745 -11.70 -2.20 23.92
C ARG A 745 -10.86 -3.37 24.45
N PRO A 746 -10.51 -3.44 25.75
CA PRO A 746 -9.65 -4.51 26.29
C PRO A 746 -10.11 -5.94 25.95
N ARG A 747 -11.43 -6.14 25.87
CA ARG A 747 -12.07 -7.41 25.48
C ARG A 747 -11.71 -7.84 24.05
N GLU A 748 -11.53 -6.90 23.12
CA GLU A 748 -11.24 -7.16 21.70
C GLU A 748 -9.83 -7.73 21.51
N VAL A 749 -8.88 -7.29 22.33
CA VAL A 749 -7.46 -7.72 22.28
C VAL A 749 -7.12 -8.79 23.32
N MET A 750 -8.09 -9.23 24.12
CA MET A 750 -7.94 -10.23 25.18
C MET A 750 -6.83 -9.90 26.20
N VAL A 751 -6.71 -8.61 26.58
CA VAL A 751 -5.72 -8.15 27.57
C VAL A 751 -6.43 -7.71 28.85
N SER A 752 -5.90 -8.10 30.01
CA SER A 752 -6.44 -7.68 31.30
C SER A 752 -6.19 -6.19 31.58
N LEU A 753 -7.07 -5.57 32.36
CA LEU A 753 -6.91 -4.17 32.77
C LEU A 753 -5.61 -3.95 33.56
N GLU A 754 -5.16 -4.95 34.33
CA GLU A 754 -3.90 -4.89 35.07
C GLU A 754 -2.69 -4.78 34.14
N ILE A 755 -2.63 -5.61 33.09
CA ILE A 755 -1.56 -5.53 32.09
C ILE A 755 -1.60 -4.19 31.36
N LEU A 756 -2.78 -3.69 31.00
CA LEU A 756 -2.91 -2.38 30.35
C LEU A 756 -2.40 -1.24 31.24
N LYS A 757 -2.72 -1.27 32.54
CA LYS A 757 -2.16 -0.32 33.51
C LYS A 757 -0.64 -0.42 33.62
N MET A 758 -0.09 -1.63 33.63
CA MET A 758 1.36 -1.84 33.59
C MET A 758 2.01 -1.31 32.29
N LEU A 759 1.28 -1.32 31.18
CA LEU A 759 1.70 -0.76 29.90
C LEU A 759 1.52 0.77 29.81
N GLY A 760 0.93 1.41 30.83
CA GLY A 760 0.71 2.85 30.89
C GLY A 760 -0.61 3.33 30.30
N TYR A 761 -1.62 2.46 30.17
CA TYR A 761 -3.00 2.87 29.94
C TYR A 761 -3.67 3.15 31.29
N ASP A 762 -3.89 4.43 31.59
CA ASP A 762 -4.44 4.92 32.88
C ASP A 762 -5.95 4.66 33.05
#